data_AF-A0A962Q450-F1
#
_entry.id   AF-A0A962Q450-F1
#
_cell.length_a   1.000
_cell.length_b   1.000
_cell.length_c   1.000
_cell.angle_alpha   90.00
_cell.angle_beta   90.00
_cell.angle_gamma   90.00
#
_symmetry.space_group_name_H-M   'P 1'
#
loop_
_entity.id
_entity.type
_entity.pdbx_description
1 polymer ?
#
loop_
_entity_poly.entity_id
_entity_poly.type
_entity_poly.pdbx_seq_one_letter_code
_entity_poly.pdbx_strand_id
1 'polypeptide(L)'
;ELWNVDNPLMSGLVQNQDSYMQSVAAQRPFFFDHIGELAEQAFYEFHQLTGRQYGPVATYLVEDADYLIVGQGSLVPSAEVVADYLRQTRGLKVGVVNLTMFRPFPGAELSRVLKGRKGVVVLERLDQPLAADLPLMREIRATLGKAMENGRDKHETPYPLLETYSALTDAPPLYSGSFGLGSRDLQPEGLIGAIENMLPGGSRKKQFYLSIDFLRDDPLTPKQEIHQDTIESGYPGVRALALHGSENPNLMPEGSVTVRFHSIGGWGAITTGKNLAMTLFDLLGYHIKANPKYGSEKKGQPTTYYLSAAPEPIRINCEYFYVDVVLSPDPNVFHHTNAVAGLKEGGVFIIQSDRGSPDQVWADIPEHYQQIIVDKQIRLFYLDAFNIARDEATDTELQLRMQGIAFQGAFFAAAPLAQQTGLGAEKLLQAIRSQLEHKFGTKGARVVEDNVRVVKRGFDEVCEITDKEVGIQAARLVDARAEPKLPVMVRRLPESAAPSADIHRFWEQTGNFYARGMGNDNLTDPFIGLGVMPASTSLFRDMTGIRFEHPQWIAENCTACGNCYTVCPDTAIPGLVNEVGQVLDTVVSRVRKKGKDVHHLPRAVRLLERSLRGLLGQAAESDPVGPLLQEAITATVNNADLAESERAELKREFDWFNEELDGFQFALSRPYYTLPEKQAAGSGGLLSITVNPYTCKGCMECVAVCDDAALVPVRQTGDSVQQLREQWNFWLDLPTTPQKYIRVDDLEQGIGALETILLDKQAYSGFASGDGACLGCSEKTVLHLFVATVDALMQPRVKAQLARLDDLIGRLERHIRLQLVQEVNVTDTTALAKILSRTGDHDLTLSDIARQLEDMQGSQPIDPAWLKRVTGLLSRLKDLKWRYLEGTSGRGRSNMGMLNATGCTSVWGSTYPFNPYPFPWSNHLFQDSTSLAMGVFEGHMAKMAEGFKAIRSAELELSGQYREAEHEAFFTYFTWEQFTDEEFLLCPPVVAVGGDGAMYDIGFQNLSRLMMSGKPIKVLVVDTQVYSNTGGQACTSGFIGQVSDMAQFGKVQKGKQEVRKEIGLIAMAHRTTYVLQSTIAHANHMIEGFIQGLMAPRPALFNLYTSCQPEHGIGDDMGHHQAKLAVESRAYPLFRYNPDKGKTPQECFDLDG
;
A
#
# COMPACT_ATOMS: atom_id res chain seq x y z
N GLU A 1 10.82 22.67 -42.68
CA GLU A 1 11.37 21.59 -41.82
C GLU A 1 12.87 21.72 -41.75
N LEU A 2 13.48 21.41 -40.59
CA LEU A 2 14.93 21.42 -40.39
C LEU A 2 15.60 20.09 -40.83
N TRP A 3 14.84 19.01 -41.00
CA TRP A 3 15.37 17.75 -41.54
C TRP A 3 14.68 17.45 -42.87
N ASN A 4 15.43 17.50 -43.96
CA ASN A 4 14.95 17.25 -45.31
C ASN A 4 16.09 16.65 -46.16
N VAL A 5 15.84 15.53 -46.84
CA VAL A 5 16.84 14.85 -47.69
C VAL A 5 17.22 15.65 -48.94
N ASP A 6 16.31 16.48 -49.46
CA ASP A 6 16.57 17.35 -50.62
C ASP A 6 17.38 18.59 -50.23
N ASN A 7 17.36 18.96 -48.95
CA ASN A 7 18.11 20.09 -48.39
C ASN A 7 18.92 19.61 -47.17
N PRO A 8 19.98 18.82 -47.39
CA PRO A 8 20.71 18.19 -46.30
C PRO A 8 21.37 19.24 -45.41
N LEU A 9 21.06 19.20 -44.11
CA LEU A 9 21.68 20.04 -43.09
C LEU A 9 21.96 19.22 -41.83
N MET A 10 22.89 19.71 -41.01
CA MET A 10 23.25 19.07 -39.73
C MET A 10 22.65 19.86 -38.56
N SER A 11 21.76 19.21 -37.81
CA SER A 11 21.15 19.75 -36.57
C SER A 11 21.72 19.03 -35.34
N GLY A 12 21.83 19.73 -34.20
CA GLY A 12 22.36 19.14 -32.96
C GLY A 12 23.89 19.05 -32.93
N LEU A 13 24.57 20.09 -33.43
CA LEU A 13 26.03 20.18 -33.53
C LEU A 13 26.69 20.12 -32.14
N VAL A 14 27.85 19.48 -32.07
CA VAL A 14 28.78 19.64 -30.92
C VAL A 14 29.55 20.94 -31.13
N GLN A 15 29.36 21.90 -30.21
CA GLN A 15 30.00 23.21 -30.28
C GLN A 15 31.07 23.35 -29.20
N ASN A 16 32.21 23.92 -29.57
CA ASN A 16 33.21 24.37 -28.61
C ASN A 16 32.83 25.76 -28.05
N GLN A 17 33.58 26.24 -27.07
CA GLN A 17 33.29 27.51 -26.37
C GLN A 17 33.16 28.74 -27.28
N ASP A 18 33.90 28.78 -28.40
CA ASP A 18 33.94 29.88 -29.37
C ASP A 18 32.59 30.11 -30.06
N SER A 19 31.94 29.01 -30.46
CA SER A 19 30.69 29.00 -31.21
C SER A 19 29.46 28.81 -30.30
N TYR A 20 29.59 28.10 -29.17
CA TYR A 20 28.49 27.88 -28.24
C TYR A 20 28.05 29.19 -27.54
N MET A 21 28.99 30.02 -27.10
CA MET A 21 28.63 31.31 -26.49
C MET A 21 27.91 32.22 -27.51
N GLN A 22 28.41 32.25 -28.75
CA GLN A 22 27.78 33.03 -29.82
C GLN A 22 26.38 32.51 -30.14
N SER A 23 26.18 31.18 -30.22
CA SER A 23 24.87 30.59 -30.50
C SER A 23 23.86 30.88 -29.40
N VAL A 24 24.23 30.67 -28.13
CA VAL A 24 23.35 30.96 -26.98
C VAL A 24 23.04 32.45 -26.87
N ALA A 25 24.03 33.34 -27.03
CA ALA A 25 23.81 34.78 -26.98
C ALA A 25 22.94 35.27 -28.14
N ALA A 26 23.14 34.73 -29.35
CA ALA A 26 22.35 35.04 -30.54
C ALA A 26 20.88 34.61 -30.40
N GLN A 27 20.58 33.56 -29.61
CA GLN A 27 19.20 33.11 -29.45
C GLN A 27 18.27 34.18 -28.85
N ARG A 28 18.81 35.03 -27.97
CA ARG A 28 18.04 36.08 -27.31
C ARG A 28 17.47 37.11 -28.29
N PRO A 29 18.29 37.90 -29.02
CA PRO A 29 17.78 38.92 -29.92
C PRO A 29 17.11 38.37 -31.17
N PHE A 30 17.51 37.19 -31.67
CA PHE A 30 17.00 36.67 -32.95
C PHE A 30 15.82 35.70 -32.83
N PHE A 31 15.53 35.16 -31.64
CA PHE A 31 14.40 34.26 -31.44
C PHE A 31 13.55 34.65 -30.22
N PHE A 32 14.15 34.83 -29.04
CA PHE A 32 13.37 34.97 -27.80
C PHE A 32 12.75 36.35 -27.59
N ASP A 33 13.44 37.44 -27.96
CA ASP A 33 12.95 38.81 -27.75
C ASP A 33 11.65 39.10 -28.55
N HIS A 34 11.36 38.32 -29.59
CA HIS A 34 10.14 38.42 -30.40
C HIS A 34 8.93 37.65 -29.83
N ILE A 35 9.13 36.77 -28.84
CA ILE A 35 8.04 35.92 -28.31
C ILE A 35 6.94 36.74 -27.63
N GLY A 36 7.28 37.90 -27.03
CA GLY A 36 6.29 38.77 -26.39
C GLY A 36 5.23 39.28 -27.37
N GLU A 37 5.67 39.92 -28.46
CA GLU A 37 4.78 40.44 -29.51
C GLU A 37 3.96 39.32 -30.17
N LEU A 38 4.57 38.17 -30.42
CA LEU A 38 3.89 37.00 -31.00
C LEU A 38 2.81 36.44 -30.05
N ALA A 39 3.07 36.44 -28.75
CA ALA A 39 2.08 36.02 -27.75
C ALA A 39 0.91 36.99 -27.67
N GLU A 40 1.17 38.31 -27.70
CA GLU A 40 0.12 39.33 -27.76
C GLU A 40 -0.76 39.18 -29.01
N GLN A 41 -0.14 38.95 -30.17
CA GLN A 41 -0.88 38.66 -31.40
C GLN A 41 -1.77 37.43 -31.23
N ALA A 42 -1.23 36.33 -30.67
CA ALA A 42 -2.00 35.11 -30.44
C ALA A 42 -3.20 35.34 -29.48
N PHE A 43 -3.01 36.12 -28.41
CA PHE A 43 -4.10 36.50 -27.50
C PHE A 43 -5.17 37.34 -28.20
N TYR A 44 -4.76 38.30 -29.03
CA TYR A 44 -5.67 39.13 -29.80
C TYR A 44 -6.49 38.29 -30.79
N GLU A 45 -5.84 37.43 -31.57
CA GLU A 45 -6.50 36.53 -32.52
C GLU A 45 -7.48 35.59 -31.82
N PHE A 46 -7.07 35.00 -30.68
CA PHE A 46 -7.95 34.17 -29.87
C PHE A 46 -9.19 34.93 -29.38
N HIS A 47 -9.02 36.19 -28.97
CA HIS A 47 -10.13 37.05 -28.60
C HIS A 47 -11.06 37.33 -29.78
N GLN A 48 -10.54 37.63 -30.97
CA GLN A 48 -11.36 37.84 -32.17
C GLN A 48 -12.19 36.60 -32.52
N LEU A 49 -11.64 35.40 -32.35
CA LEU A 49 -12.32 34.15 -32.67
C LEU A 49 -13.37 33.74 -31.64
N THR A 50 -13.14 34.03 -30.36
CA THR A 50 -13.90 33.42 -29.26
C THR A 50 -14.67 34.42 -28.39
N GLY A 51 -14.38 35.72 -28.53
CA GLY A 51 -14.83 36.77 -27.62
C GLY A 51 -14.14 36.77 -26.26
N ARG A 52 -13.32 35.77 -25.94
CA ARG A 52 -12.63 35.66 -24.64
C ARG A 52 -11.28 36.35 -24.70
N GLN A 53 -11.13 37.42 -23.92
CA GLN A 53 -9.89 38.18 -23.87
C GLN A 53 -8.91 37.55 -22.87
N TYR A 54 -7.68 37.33 -23.32
CA TYR A 54 -6.55 36.92 -22.49
C TYR A 54 -5.39 37.90 -22.71
N GLY A 55 -4.45 37.88 -21.79
CA GLY A 55 -3.15 38.54 -21.91
C GLY A 55 -2.15 37.80 -21.03
N PRO A 56 -0.88 38.23 -20.90
CA PRO A 56 0.12 37.60 -20.05
C PRO A 56 -0.24 37.60 -18.55
N VAL A 57 -1.03 38.61 -18.15
CA VAL A 57 -1.64 38.74 -16.83
C VAL A 57 -3.13 39.02 -17.04
N ALA A 58 -3.98 38.30 -16.32
CA ALA A 58 -5.40 38.62 -16.21
C ALA A 58 -5.69 39.13 -14.79
N THR A 59 -6.57 40.12 -14.68
CA THR A 59 -6.87 40.81 -13.43
C THR A 59 -8.36 40.79 -13.14
N TYR A 60 -8.71 40.66 -11.87
CA TYR A 60 -10.09 40.70 -11.38
C TYR A 60 -10.19 41.66 -10.18
N LEU A 61 -11.01 42.71 -10.32
CA LEU A 61 -11.27 43.73 -9.28
C LEU A 61 -10.00 44.36 -8.67
N VAL A 62 -9.00 44.68 -9.50
CA VAL A 62 -7.68 45.18 -9.06
C VAL A 62 -7.59 46.70 -9.02
N GLU A 63 -8.50 47.41 -9.67
CA GLU A 63 -8.41 48.86 -9.90
C GLU A 63 -8.37 49.63 -8.57
N ASP A 64 -9.29 49.33 -7.66
CA ASP A 64 -9.38 49.94 -6.33
C ASP A 64 -8.91 49.01 -5.19
N ALA A 65 -8.31 47.85 -5.51
CA ALA A 65 -7.89 46.87 -4.53
C ALA A 65 -6.81 47.41 -3.57
N ASP A 66 -6.99 47.17 -2.28
CA ASP A 66 -5.97 47.37 -1.25
C ASP A 66 -5.08 46.12 -1.10
N TYR A 67 -5.66 44.93 -1.27
CA TYR A 67 -4.98 43.64 -1.12
C TYR A 67 -5.12 42.81 -2.38
N LEU A 68 -4.06 42.08 -2.75
CA LEU A 68 -4.08 41.21 -3.93
C LEU A 68 -3.74 39.76 -3.60
N ILE A 69 -4.43 38.84 -4.26
CA ILE A 69 -4.03 37.43 -4.39
C ILE A 69 -3.40 37.26 -5.77
N VAL A 70 -2.16 36.80 -5.82
CA VAL A 70 -1.42 36.51 -7.06
C VAL A 70 -1.18 35.01 -7.14
N GLY A 71 -1.51 34.41 -8.29
CA GLY A 71 -1.29 32.98 -8.51
C GLY A 71 -1.52 32.58 -9.96
N GLN A 72 -1.65 31.28 -10.20
CA GLN A 72 -1.87 30.71 -11.53
C GLN A 72 -2.73 29.44 -11.47
N GLY A 73 -3.31 29.08 -12.61
CA GLY A 73 -4.04 27.81 -12.78
C GLY A 73 -5.37 27.75 -12.04
N SER A 74 -5.72 26.56 -11.52
CA SER A 74 -7.05 26.27 -10.95
C SER A 74 -7.39 27.01 -9.66
N LEU A 75 -6.41 27.66 -9.02
CA LEU A 75 -6.62 28.52 -7.86
C LEU A 75 -7.47 29.75 -8.18
N VAL A 76 -7.25 30.34 -9.36
CA VAL A 76 -7.73 31.69 -9.68
C VAL A 76 -9.25 31.82 -9.59
N PRO A 77 -10.06 30.95 -10.19
CA PRO A 77 -11.52 31.07 -10.08
C PRO A 77 -12.04 30.97 -8.63
N SER A 78 -11.41 30.15 -7.78
CA SER A 78 -11.76 30.09 -6.35
C SER A 78 -11.41 31.41 -5.63
N ALA A 79 -10.26 31.99 -5.94
CA ALA A 79 -9.83 33.27 -5.37
C ALA A 79 -10.74 34.43 -5.79
N GLU A 80 -11.26 34.44 -7.02
CA GLU A 80 -12.21 35.47 -7.50
C GLU A 80 -13.49 35.47 -6.66
N VAL A 81 -14.07 34.30 -6.39
CA VAL A 81 -15.29 34.21 -5.57
C VAL A 81 -15.04 34.59 -4.12
N VAL A 82 -13.89 34.21 -3.57
CA VAL A 82 -13.49 34.63 -2.21
C VAL A 82 -13.30 36.15 -2.15
N ALA A 83 -12.73 36.76 -3.18
CA ALA A 83 -12.60 38.21 -3.28
C ALA A 83 -13.98 38.89 -3.32
N ASP A 84 -14.91 38.39 -4.13
CA ASP A 84 -16.30 38.89 -4.18
C ASP A 84 -16.97 38.81 -2.80
N TYR A 85 -16.85 37.65 -2.14
CA TYR A 85 -17.39 37.42 -0.81
C TYR A 85 -16.84 38.43 0.22
N LEU A 86 -15.52 38.56 0.34
CA LEU A 86 -14.89 39.46 1.31
C LEU A 86 -15.20 40.94 1.04
N ARG A 87 -15.37 41.32 -0.24
CA ARG A 87 -15.81 42.66 -0.62
C ARG A 87 -17.24 42.92 -0.16
N GLN A 88 -18.15 41.97 -0.37
CA GLN A 88 -19.57 42.09 -0.04
C GLN A 88 -19.83 42.04 1.47
N THR A 89 -19.22 41.09 2.19
CA THR A 89 -19.54 40.84 3.60
C THR A 89 -18.69 41.68 4.57
N ARG A 90 -17.48 42.06 4.17
CA ARG A 90 -16.52 42.74 5.06
C ARG A 90 -16.02 44.09 4.52
N GLY A 91 -16.39 44.47 3.30
CA GLY A 91 -15.92 45.72 2.68
C GLY A 91 -14.42 45.75 2.38
N LEU A 92 -13.74 44.59 2.38
CA LEU A 92 -12.31 44.48 2.10
C LEU A 92 -12.06 44.56 0.61
N LYS A 93 -11.29 45.55 0.14
CA LYS A 93 -10.98 45.72 -1.29
C LYS A 93 -9.93 44.72 -1.74
N VAL A 94 -10.35 43.49 -2.03
CA VAL A 94 -9.49 42.39 -2.50
C VAL A 94 -9.56 42.26 -4.02
N GLY A 95 -8.41 42.17 -4.68
CA GLY A 95 -8.31 41.85 -6.10
C GLY A 95 -7.54 40.55 -6.34
N VAL A 96 -7.70 39.96 -7.53
CA VAL A 96 -7.02 38.72 -7.94
C VAL A 96 -6.22 38.97 -9.21
N VAL A 97 -5.01 38.42 -9.24
CA VAL A 97 -4.08 38.49 -10.36
C VAL A 97 -3.72 37.08 -10.79
N ASN A 98 -4.10 36.75 -12.02
CA ASN A 98 -3.83 35.48 -12.67
C ASN A 98 -2.65 35.61 -13.62
N LEU A 99 -1.61 34.83 -13.37
CA LEU A 99 -0.51 34.67 -14.30
C LEU A 99 -0.82 33.55 -15.30
N THR A 100 -1.31 33.94 -16.46
CA THR A 100 -1.62 33.05 -17.59
C THR A 100 -0.36 32.66 -18.37
N MET A 101 0.66 33.52 -18.38
CA MET A 101 1.95 33.27 -19.02
C MET A 101 3.11 33.54 -18.05
N PHE A 102 3.81 32.48 -17.62
CA PHE A 102 4.95 32.61 -16.71
C PHE A 102 6.24 33.04 -17.44
N ARG A 103 6.39 32.71 -18.72
CA ARG A 103 7.55 33.06 -19.56
C ARG A 103 7.13 33.40 -21.00
N PRO A 104 7.60 34.52 -21.58
CA PRO A 104 8.37 35.61 -20.96
C PRO A 104 7.65 36.19 -19.73
N PHE A 105 8.41 36.58 -18.69
CA PHE A 105 7.80 36.99 -17.43
C PHE A 105 7.19 38.40 -17.57
N PRO A 106 5.89 38.60 -17.25
CA PRO A 106 5.18 39.86 -17.50
C PRO A 106 5.43 40.89 -16.40
N GLY A 107 6.70 41.31 -16.26
CA GLY A 107 7.12 42.27 -15.24
C GLY A 107 6.46 43.64 -15.40
N ALA A 108 6.19 44.08 -16.63
CA ALA A 108 5.60 45.40 -16.90
C ALA A 108 4.19 45.51 -16.30
N GLU A 109 3.33 44.54 -16.63
CA GLU A 109 1.96 44.43 -16.14
C GLU A 109 1.93 44.27 -14.62
N LEU A 110 2.75 43.36 -14.08
CA LEU A 110 2.83 43.13 -12.64
C LEU A 110 3.31 44.37 -11.88
N SER A 111 4.34 45.07 -12.38
CA SER A 111 4.82 46.30 -11.74
C SER A 111 3.72 47.37 -11.65
N ARG A 112 2.84 47.46 -12.64
CA ARG A 112 1.70 48.39 -12.62
C ARG A 112 0.63 47.95 -11.62
N VAL A 113 0.25 46.67 -11.65
CA VAL A 113 -0.84 46.15 -10.81
C VAL A 113 -0.48 46.15 -9.32
N LEU A 114 0.79 45.86 -8.99
CA LEU A 114 1.28 45.73 -7.61
C LEU A 114 1.55 47.06 -6.90
N LYS A 115 1.68 48.17 -7.64
CA LYS A 115 2.11 49.45 -7.08
C LYS A 115 1.12 49.99 -6.04
N GLY A 116 1.62 50.34 -4.86
CA GLY A 116 0.88 51.04 -3.81
C GLY A 116 -0.14 50.20 -3.04
N ARG A 117 -0.13 48.87 -3.20
CA ARG A 117 -1.05 47.96 -2.48
C ARG A 117 -0.64 47.81 -1.01
N LYS A 118 -1.62 47.62 -0.13
CA LYS A 118 -1.40 47.41 1.31
C LYS A 118 -0.86 46.02 1.63
N GLY A 119 -1.07 45.03 0.76
CA GLY A 119 -0.49 43.70 0.87
C GLY A 119 -0.74 42.83 -0.34
N VAL A 120 0.22 41.97 -0.65
CA VAL A 120 0.13 41.02 -1.77
C VAL A 120 0.51 39.63 -1.29
N VAL A 121 -0.41 38.68 -1.42
CA VAL A 121 -0.12 37.28 -1.21
C VAL A 121 0.15 36.61 -2.56
N VAL A 122 1.24 35.85 -2.63
CA VAL A 122 1.62 35.04 -3.78
C VAL A 122 1.43 33.58 -3.37
N LEU A 123 0.53 32.88 -4.04
CA LEU A 123 0.20 31.49 -3.75
C LEU A 123 0.76 30.57 -4.84
N GLU A 124 1.56 29.59 -4.43
CA GLU A 124 2.26 28.68 -5.32
C GLU A 124 1.96 27.21 -4.99
N ARG A 125 1.77 26.40 -6.02
CA ARG A 125 1.47 24.96 -5.89
C ARG A 125 2.74 24.10 -5.90
N LEU A 126 3.72 24.52 -5.12
CA LEU A 126 5.01 23.85 -4.92
C LEU A 126 5.62 24.28 -3.58
N ASP A 127 6.62 23.55 -3.13
CA ASP A 127 7.60 24.05 -2.17
C ASP A 127 9.01 23.80 -2.71
N GLN A 128 9.94 24.68 -2.37
CA GLN A 128 11.34 24.56 -2.74
C GLN A 128 12.22 24.85 -1.52
N PRO A 129 12.42 23.83 -0.65
CA PRO A 129 13.23 23.99 0.54
C PRO A 129 14.61 24.58 0.21
N LEU A 130 15.12 25.43 1.10
CA LEU A 130 16.41 26.14 0.99
C LEU A 130 16.47 27.25 -0.08
N ALA A 131 15.46 27.43 -0.93
CA ALA A 131 15.38 28.61 -1.80
C ALA A 131 15.08 29.87 -0.97
N ALA A 132 15.62 31.02 -1.38
CA ALA A 132 15.37 32.29 -0.69
C ALA A 132 13.89 32.72 -0.74
N ASP A 133 13.23 32.43 -1.86
CA ASP A 133 11.79 32.55 -2.07
C ASP A 133 11.37 31.51 -3.13
N LEU A 134 10.07 31.22 -3.18
CA LEU A 134 9.47 30.38 -4.21
C LEU A 134 9.56 31.04 -5.62
N PRO A 135 9.50 30.26 -6.72
CA PRO A 135 9.78 30.74 -8.07
C PRO A 135 9.00 31.98 -8.50
N LEU A 136 7.68 32.03 -8.29
CA LEU A 136 6.88 33.20 -8.69
C LEU A 136 7.16 34.39 -7.77
N MET A 137 7.24 34.18 -6.47
CA MET A 137 7.62 35.21 -5.50
C MET A 137 8.97 35.85 -5.87
N ARG A 138 9.96 35.05 -6.26
CA ARG A 138 11.29 35.53 -6.65
C ARG A 138 11.25 36.45 -7.88
N GLU A 139 10.48 36.08 -8.91
CA GLU A 139 10.33 36.92 -10.12
C GLU A 139 9.58 38.23 -9.83
N ILE A 140 8.58 38.18 -8.95
CA ILE A 140 7.86 39.37 -8.48
C ILE A 140 8.82 40.28 -7.71
N ARG A 141 9.61 39.76 -6.77
CA ARG A 141 10.62 40.56 -6.06
C ARG A 141 11.64 41.18 -7.00
N ALA A 142 12.10 40.44 -8.00
CA ALA A 142 13.02 40.97 -9.01
C ALA A 142 12.37 42.12 -9.81
N THR A 143 11.10 41.97 -10.19
CA THR A 143 10.32 43.03 -10.86
C THR A 143 10.19 44.27 -9.98
N LEU A 144 9.82 44.11 -8.71
CA LEU A 144 9.69 45.23 -7.77
C LEU A 144 11.05 45.90 -7.51
N GLY A 145 12.13 45.14 -7.38
CA GLY A 145 13.49 45.67 -7.24
C GLY A 145 13.88 46.56 -8.42
N LYS A 146 13.63 46.11 -9.65
CA LYS A 146 13.86 46.91 -10.87
C LYS A 146 12.97 48.15 -10.95
N ALA A 147 11.71 48.04 -10.54
CA ALA A 147 10.78 49.17 -10.46
C ALA A 147 11.22 50.23 -9.43
N MET A 148 11.80 49.80 -8.31
CA MET A 148 12.43 50.69 -7.33
C MET A 148 13.73 51.31 -7.85
N GLU A 149 14.51 50.59 -8.65
CA GLU A 149 15.69 51.15 -9.34
C GLU A 149 15.29 52.29 -10.28
N ASN A 150 14.17 52.16 -11.01
CA ASN A 150 13.62 53.27 -11.81
C ASN A 150 13.32 54.53 -10.97
N GLY A 151 13.00 54.38 -9.69
CA GLY A 151 12.69 55.52 -8.80
C GLY A 151 13.91 56.16 -8.13
N ARG A 152 15.12 55.59 -8.29
CA ARG A 152 16.34 56.10 -7.65
C ARG A 152 16.88 57.37 -8.30
N ASP A 153 16.79 57.47 -9.63
CA ASP A 153 17.20 58.65 -10.39
C ASP A 153 15.98 59.29 -11.06
N LYS A 154 15.85 60.61 -10.97
CA LYS A 154 14.75 61.36 -11.59
C LYS A 154 14.96 61.61 -13.09
N HIS A 155 16.17 61.36 -13.58
CA HIS A 155 16.57 61.66 -14.96
C HIS A 155 16.82 60.39 -15.80
N GLU A 156 16.89 59.22 -15.18
CA GLU A 156 17.19 57.95 -15.87
C GLU A 156 16.22 56.84 -15.43
N THR A 157 15.61 56.16 -16.39
CA THR A 157 14.70 55.02 -16.19
C THR A 157 15.28 53.75 -16.84
N PRO A 158 16.15 52.99 -16.15
CA PRO A 158 16.88 51.86 -16.74
C PRO A 158 15.98 50.74 -17.26
N TYR A 159 14.75 50.60 -16.74
CA TYR A 159 13.77 49.62 -17.19
C TYR A 159 12.48 50.33 -17.64
N PRO A 160 12.43 50.91 -18.85
CA PRO A 160 11.36 51.82 -19.27
C PRO A 160 9.98 51.15 -19.41
N LEU A 161 9.94 49.82 -19.54
CA LEU A 161 8.69 49.06 -19.59
C LEU A 161 8.08 48.82 -18.20
N LEU A 162 8.87 48.97 -17.12
CA LEU A 162 8.40 48.80 -15.75
C LEU A 162 7.92 50.12 -15.17
N GLU A 163 6.89 50.03 -14.33
CA GLU A 163 6.37 51.16 -13.57
C GLU A 163 7.45 51.70 -12.59
N THR A 164 7.48 53.02 -12.36
CA THR A 164 8.47 53.66 -11.48
C THR A 164 7.99 53.71 -10.03
N TYR A 165 8.77 53.19 -9.08
CA TYR A 165 8.45 53.17 -7.65
C TYR A 165 9.34 54.15 -6.91
N SER A 166 8.80 55.33 -6.61
CA SER A 166 9.54 56.48 -6.05
C SER A 166 9.49 56.55 -4.52
N ALA A 167 8.56 55.84 -3.89
CA ALA A 167 8.44 55.72 -2.44
C ALA A 167 8.52 54.25 -2.00
N LEU A 168 8.99 53.99 -0.78
CA LEU A 168 8.98 52.62 -0.21
C LEU A 168 7.57 52.03 -0.13
N THR A 169 6.55 52.88 0.05
CA THR A 169 5.14 52.48 0.05
C THR A 169 4.61 52.08 -1.33
N ASP A 170 5.31 52.40 -2.41
CA ASP A 170 4.94 51.92 -3.74
C ASP A 170 5.16 50.40 -3.85
N ALA A 171 6.14 49.85 -3.13
CA ALA A 171 6.37 48.41 -3.04
C ALA A 171 5.51 47.80 -1.92
N PRO A 172 4.54 46.93 -2.25
CA PRO A 172 3.68 46.33 -1.25
C PRO A 172 4.44 45.29 -0.40
N PRO A 173 4.04 45.06 0.87
CA PRO A 173 4.54 43.93 1.62
C PRO A 173 4.06 42.63 0.96
N LEU A 174 5.01 41.76 0.63
CA LEU A 174 4.74 40.45 0.03
C LEU A 174 4.60 39.36 1.10
N TYR A 175 3.76 38.38 0.81
CA TYR A 175 3.49 37.18 1.62
C TYR A 175 3.48 35.95 0.71
N SER A 176 4.20 34.90 1.06
CA SER A 176 4.38 33.68 0.26
C SER A 176 3.59 32.53 0.88
N GLY A 177 2.71 31.89 0.12
CA GLY A 177 1.94 30.75 0.58
C GLY A 177 2.08 29.54 -0.33
N SER A 178 2.31 28.36 0.25
CA SER A 178 2.28 27.08 -0.47
C SER A 178 0.96 26.36 -0.22
N PHE A 179 0.41 25.71 -1.24
CA PHE A 179 -0.85 24.97 -1.15
C PHE A 179 -0.93 23.84 -2.18
N GLY A 180 -1.92 22.96 -2.05
CA GLY A 180 -2.34 22.07 -3.15
C GLY A 180 -1.34 21.02 -3.62
N LEU A 181 -0.25 20.78 -2.88
CA LEU A 181 0.76 19.77 -3.20
C LEU A 181 0.11 18.38 -3.23
N GLY A 182 0.41 17.59 -4.26
CA GLY A 182 -0.22 16.27 -4.43
C GLY A 182 -1.74 16.31 -4.56
N SER A 183 -2.32 17.43 -5.02
CA SER A 183 -3.78 17.64 -5.07
C SER A 183 -4.46 17.66 -3.70
N ARG A 184 -3.73 18.05 -2.64
CA ARG A 184 -4.35 18.45 -1.37
C ARG A 184 -5.41 19.50 -1.63
N ASP A 185 -6.60 19.28 -1.09
CA ASP A 185 -7.75 20.15 -1.30
C ASP A 185 -7.52 21.53 -0.69
N LEU A 186 -8.03 22.58 -1.34
CA LEU A 186 -7.95 23.97 -0.89
C LEU A 186 -9.36 24.55 -0.76
N GLN A 187 -9.83 24.67 0.47
CA GLN A 187 -11.13 25.26 0.79
C GLN A 187 -11.11 26.80 0.74
N PRO A 188 -12.27 27.46 0.57
CA PRO A 188 -12.40 28.92 0.70
C PRO A 188 -11.76 29.50 1.97
N GLU A 189 -11.84 28.77 3.08
CA GLU A 189 -11.22 29.11 4.36
C GLU A 189 -9.73 29.44 4.25
N GLY A 190 -8.94 28.64 3.53
CA GLY A 190 -7.50 28.90 3.37
C GLY A 190 -7.21 30.21 2.62
N LEU A 191 -8.05 30.55 1.64
CA LEU A 191 -7.92 31.82 0.88
C LEU A 191 -8.34 33.03 1.71
N ILE A 192 -9.38 32.88 2.53
CA ILE A 192 -9.79 33.90 3.51
C ILE A 192 -8.65 34.12 4.51
N GLY A 193 -8.09 33.05 5.07
CA GLY A 193 -6.95 33.11 5.99
C GLY A 193 -5.74 33.81 5.38
N ALA A 194 -5.44 33.55 4.11
CA ALA A 194 -4.36 34.22 3.38
C ALA A 194 -4.54 35.75 3.29
N ILE A 195 -5.78 36.24 3.12
CA ILE A 195 -6.09 37.68 3.17
C ILE A 195 -6.02 38.22 4.60
N GLU A 196 -6.64 37.53 5.55
CA GLU A 196 -6.66 37.92 6.97
C GLU A 196 -5.25 38.08 7.54
N ASN A 197 -4.34 37.20 7.14
CA ASN A 197 -2.92 37.27 7.49
C ASN A 197 -2.28 38.61 7.13
N MET A 198 -2.69 39.24 6.02
CA MET A 198 -2.14 40.52 5.55
C MET A 198 -2.73 41.74 6.23
N LEU A 199 -3.87 41.61 6.93
CA LEU A 199 -4.57 42.73 7.54
C LEU A 199 -3.75 43.37 8.67
N PRO A 200 -4.04 44.63 9.06
CA PRO A 200 -3.26 45.32 10.08
C PRO A 200 -3.19 44.58 11.43
N GLY A 201 -4.26 43.87 11.82
CA GLY A 201 -4.34 43.02 13.02
C GLY A 201 -4.11 41.52 12.76
N GLY A 202 -3.77 41.13 11.53
CA GLY A 202 -3.45 39.75 11.18
C GLY A 202 -2.08 39.31 11.70
N SER A 203 -1.77 38.02 11.57
CA SER A 203 -0.49 37.45 12.04
C SER A 203 0.73 37.85 11.20
N ARG A 204 0.51 38.37 9.97
CA ARG A 204 1.54 38.86 9.03
C ARG A 204 2.68 37.88 8.76
N LYS A 205 2.39 36.58 8.81
CA LYS A 205 3.33 35.48 8.50
C LYS A 205 3.80 35.59 7.06
N LYS A 206 5.13 35.72 6.86
CA LYS A 206 5.73 35.91 5.53
C LYS A 206 5.77 34.66 4.68
N GLN A 207 5.90 33.50 5.30
CA GLN A 207 5.81 32.19 4.66
C GLN A 207 4.83 31.34 5.46
N PHE A 208 3.93 30.65 4.76
CA PHE A 208 2.93 29.78 5.38
C PHE A 208 2.44 28.71 4.40
N TYR A 209 1.73 27.73 4.94
CA TYR A 209 1.06 26.66 4.21
C TYR A 209 -0.45 26.75 4.44
N LEU A 210 -1.21 26.40 3.42
CA LEU A 210 -2.67 26.30 3.48
C LEU A 210 -3.11 24.83 3.43
N SER A 211 -4.18 24.50 4.15
CA SER A 211 -4.88 23.20 4.09
C SER A 211 -4.12 22.00 4.67
N ILE A 212 -3.08 22.26 5.45
CA ILE A 212 -2.36 21.26 6.24
C ILE A 212 -2.12 21.78 7.65
N ASP A 213 -2.01 20.86 8.60
CA ASP A 213 -1.73 21.16 10.00
C ASP A 213 -0.37 20.58 10.39
N PHE A 214 0.39 21.35 11.17
CA PHE A 214 1.58 20.84 11.86
C PHE A 214 1.24 20.36 13.26
N LEU A 215 0.32 21.06 13.93
CA LEU A 215 -0.24 20.71 15.24
C LEU A 215 -1.72 21.09 15.23
N ARG A 216 -2.59 20.30 15.85
CA ARG A 216 -4.00 20.65 16.04
C ARG A 216 -4.19 21.51 17.28
N ASP A 217 -5.25 22.30 17.28
CA ASP A 217 -5.69 23.02 18.47
C ASP A 217 -6.31 22.05 19.49
N ASP A 218 -7.14 21.11 19.01
CA ASP A 218 -7.75 20.06 19.84
C ASP A 218 -7.22 18.66 19.45
N PRO A 219 -6.33 18.05 20.26
CA PRO A 219 -5.89 16.67 20.07
C PRO A 219 -7.05 15.67 20.20
N LEU A 220 -7.08 14.66 19.33
CA LEU A 220 -8.15 13.65 19.33
C LEU A 220 -8.04 12.64 20.48
N THR A 221 -6.82 12.38 20.95
CA THR A 221 -6.55 11.40 22.02
C THR A 221 -5.41 11.92 22.93
N PRO A 222 -5.30 11.44 24.18
CA PRO A 222 -4.18 11.81 25.05
C PRO A 222 -2.80 11.44 24.48
N LYS A 223 -2.69 10.34 23.72
CA LYS A 223 -1.45 9.99 23.02
C LYS A 223 -1.08 11.02 21.94
N GLN A 224 -2.08 11.56 21.23
CA GLN A 224 -1.87 12.60 20.23
C GLN A 224 -1.43 13.93 20.87
N GLU A 225 -1.97 14.26 22.05
CA GLU A 225 -1.53 15.42 22.83
C GLU A 225 -0.03 15.32 23.17
N ILE A 226 0.41 14.18 23.73
CA ILE A 226 1.84 13.93 24.04
C ILE A 226 2.72 13.99 22.78
N HIS A 227 2.25 13.47 21.64
CA HIS A 227 2.98 13.54 20.37
C HIS A 227 3.13 14.98 19.89
N GLN A 228 2.06 15.77 19.96
CA GLN A 228 2.09 17.19 19.61
C GLN A 228 3.02 18.00 20.52
N ASP A 229 3.00 17.75 21.84
CA ASP A 229 3.91 18.38 22.79
C ASP A 229 5.37 18.08 22.47
N THR A 230 5.65 16.84 22.04
CA THR A 230 6.98 16.41 21.62
C THR A 230 7.43 17.15 20.35
N ILE A 231 6.54 17.31 19.37
CA ILE A 231 6.82 18.07 18.14
C ILE A 231 7.04 19.55 18.48
N GLU A 232 6.17 20.17 19.28
CA GLU A 232 6.27 21.59 19.64
C GLU A 232 7.57 21.89 20.41
N SER A 233 7.98 20.98 21.30
CA SER A 233 9.23 21.07 22.03
C SER A 233 10.46 20.90 21.13
N GLY A 234 10.40 19.97 20.16
CA GLY A 234 11.49 19.70 19.21
C GLY A 234 11.61 20.73 18.09
N TYR A 235 10.50 21.36 17.71
CA TYR A 235 10.38 22.32 16.60
C TYR A 235 9.57 23.55 17.03
N PRO A 236 10.16 24.43 17.87
CA PRO A 236 9.45 25.61 18.37
C PRO A 236 8.93 26.50 17.24
N GLY A 237 7.65 26.87 17.33
CA GLY A 237 7.00 27.74 16.35
C GLY A 237 6.51 27.04 15.08
N VAL A 238 6.61 25.71 14.96
CA VAL A 238 6.14 24.96 13.78
C VAL A 238 4.64 25.14 13.51
N ARG A 239 3.82 25.29 14.56
CA ARG A 239 2.38 25.63 14.45
C ARG A 239 2.16 26.88 13.61
N ALA A 240 3.07 27.85 13.70
CA ALA A 240 2.95 29.10 13.00
C ALA A 240 3.12 28.95 11.48
N LEU A 241 3.57 27.81 10.96
CA LEU A 241 3.69 27.59 9.53
C LEU A 241 2.34 27.28 8.85
N ALA A 242 1.37 26.72 9.58
CA ALA A 242 0.00 26.59 9.09
C ALA A 242 -0.78 27.90 9.24
N LEU A 243 -1.71 28.15 8.32
CA LEU A 243 -2.60 29.30 8.35
C LEU A 243 -4.04 28.86 8.09
N HIS A 244 -4.92 29.30 8.99
CA HIS A 244 -6.36 29.08 8.93
C HIS A 244 -7.10 30.39 8.75
N GLY A 245 -8.23 30.33 8.05
CA GLY A 245 -9.20 31.41 7.96
C GLY A 245 -10.20 31.35 9.11
N SER A 246 -10.83 32.49 9.39
CA SER A 246 -11.86 32.57 10.43
C SER A 246 -13.16 31.79 10.14
N GLU A 247 -13.44 31.48 8.87
CA GLU A 247 -14.65 30.80 8.44
C GLU A 247 -14.47 30.06 7.10
N ASN A 248 -15.34 29.06 6.85
CA ASN A 248 -15.43 28.35 5.57
C ASN A 248 -16.83 28.52 4.93
N PRO A 249 -17.14 29.65 4.27
CA PRO A 249 -18.47 29.91 3.76
C PRO A 249 -18.84 29.02 2.57
N ASN A 250 -20.14 28.75 2.40
CA ASN A 250 -20.63 28.14 1.17
C ASN A 250 -20.69 29.18 0.04
N LEU A 251 -19.77 29.07 -0.92
CA LEU A 251 -19.63 30.02 -2.03
C LEU A 251 -20.15 29.47 -3.37
N MET A 252 -21.07 28.51 -3.31
CA MET A 252 -21.78 28.04 -4.50
C MET A 252 -22.81 29.08 -4.98
N PRO A 253 -23.10 29.19 -6.29
CA PRO A 253 -24.17 30.06 -6.78
C PRO A 253 -25.52 29.73 -6.15
N GLU A 254 -26.40 30.74 -6.03
CA GLU A 254 -27.79 30.51 -5.58
C GLU A 254 -28.53 29.56 -6.55
N GLY A 255 -29.42 28.74 -6.01
CA GLY A 255 -30.14 27.72 -6.79
C GLY A 255 -29.27 26.56 -7.29
N SER A 256 -28.04 26.42 -6.77
CA SER A 256 -27.17 25.27 -7.07
C SER A 256 -27.61 23.99 -6.36
N VAL A 257 -27.29 22.86 -6.98
CA VAL A 257 -27.44 21.52 -6.41
C VAL A 257 -26.06 20.87 -6.38
N THR A 258 -25.63 20.45 -5.19
CA THR A 258 -24.39 19.73 -4.95
C THR A 258 -24.69 18.27 -4.60
N VAL A 259 -24.02 17.35 -5.28
CA VAL A 259 -24.23 15.91 -5.12
C VAL A 259 -22.89 15.23 -4.82
N ARG A 260 -22.89 14.34 -3.82
CA ARG A 260 -21.77 13.45 -3.52
C ARG A 260 -22.20 12.00 -3.68
N PHE A 261 -21.36 11.18 -4.30
CA PHE A 261 -21.58 9.75 -4.42
C PHE A 261 -20.53 9.00 -3.63
N HIS A 262 -20.95 7.98 -2.87
CA HIS A 262 -20.06 6.99 -2.25
C HIS A 262 -20.30 5.63 -2.90
N SER A 263 -19.28 5.09 -3.57
CA SER A 263 -19.40 3.84 -4.32
C SER A 263 -18.11 3.04 -4.26
N ILE A 264 -18.11 1.83 -4.81
CA ILE A 264 -16.93 0.97 -4.91
C ILE A 264 -16.38 0.99 -6.34
N GLY A 265 -15.06 1.04 -6.48
CA GLY A 265 -14.37 0.94 -7.77
C GLY A 265 -14.81 -0.30 -8.54
N GLY A 266 -15.30 -0.11 -9.77
CA GLY A 266 -15.87 -1.17 -10.62
C GLY A 266 -17.40 -1.20 -10.68
N TRP A 267 -18.11 -0.47 -9.81
CA TRP A 267 -19.59 -0.49 -9.73
C TRP A 267 -20.28 0.58 -10.60
N GLY A 268 -19.54 1.29 -11.46
CA GLY A 268 -20.11 2.19 -12.46
C GLY A 268 -20.36 3.64 -12.04
N ALA A 269 -19.93 4.06 -10.83
CA ALA A 269 -20.14 5.42 -10.29
C ALA A 269 -19.73 6.55 -11.24
N ILE A 270 -18.63 6.39 -11.99
CA ILE A 270 -18.15 7.38 -12.97
C ILE A 270 -19.16 7.57 -14.10
N THR A 271 -19.62 6.44 -14.64
CA THR A 271 -20.57 6.43 -15.77
C THR A 271 -21.89 7.05 -15.33
N THR A 272 -22.34 6.72 -14.12
CA THR A 272 -23.52 7.33 -13.49
C THR A 272 -23.34 8.82 -13.29
N GLY A 273 -22.25 9.27 -12.68
CA GLY A 273 -21.98 10.68 -12.43
C GLY A 273 -21.93 11.49 -13.74
N LYS A 274 -21.31 10.94 -14.80
CA LYS A 274 -21.30 11.56 -16.14
C LYS A 274 -22.69 11.60 -16.76
N ASN A 275 -23.47 10.53 -16.64
CA ASN A 275 -24.84 10.51 -17.16
C ASN A 275 -25.72 11.54 -16.44
N LEU A 276 -25.67 11.59 -15.11
CA LEU A 276 -26.42 12.57 -14.32
C LEU A 276 -26.00 13.99 -14.70
N ALA A 277 -24.70 14.26 -14.81
CA ALA A 277 -24.16 15.55 -15.25
C ALA A 277 -24.75 16.01 -16.59
N MET A 278 -24.70 15.15 -17.61
CA MET A 278 -25.25 15.47 -18.94
C MET A 278 -26.77 15.66 -18.90
N THR A 279 -27.49 14.81 -18.16
CA THR A 279 -28.95 14.95 -18.01
C THR A 279 -29.33 16.28 -17.35
N LEU A 280 -28.60 16.72 -16.32
CA LEU A 280 -28.83 18.03 -15.69
C LEU A 280 -28.54 19.19 -16.64
N PHE A 281 -27.49 19.09 -17.46
CA PHE A 281 -27.17 20.08 -18.49
C PHE A 281 -28.29 20.17 -19.55
N ASP A 282 -28.69 19.04 -20.13
CA ASP A 282 -29.68 19.00 -21.22
C ASP A 282 -31.08 19.43 -20.75
N LEU A 283 -31.45 19.11 -19.51
CA LEU A 283 -32.77 19.44 -18.95
C LEU A 283 -32.89 20.89 -18.48
N LEU A 284 -31.86 21.42 -17.83
CA LEU A 284 -31.94 22.68 -17.09
C LEU A 284 -31.11 23.80 -17.74
N GLY A 285 -30.23 23.48 -18.68
CA GLY A 285 -29.25 24.43 -19.22
C GLY A 285 -28.22 24.88 -18.17
N TYR A 286 -28.09 24.15 -17.06
CA TYR A 286 -27.22 24.51 -15.95
C TYR A 286 -25.74 24.33 -16.30
N HIS A 287 -24.88 25.13 -15.66
CA HIS A 287 -23.45 24.90 -15.63
C HIS A 287 -23.14 23.72 -14.72
N ILE A 288 -22.38 22.76 -15.24
CA ILE A 288 -22.05 21.51 -14.53
C ILE A 288 -20.57 21.44 -14.20
N LYS A 289 -20.26 20.93 -13.01
CA LYS A 289 -18.90 20.61 -12.61
C LYS A 289 -18.86 19.24 -11.94
N ALA A 290 -17.92 18.41 -12.37
CA ALA A 290 -17.70 17.09 -11.81
C ALA A 290 -16.24 16.93 -11.39
N ASN A 291 -16.03 16.41 -10.19
CA ASN A 291 -14.71 16.07 -9.67
C ASN A 291 -14.74 14.66 -9.07
N PRO A 292 -14.43 13.64 -9.86
CA PRO A 292 -14.33 12.30 -9.33
C PRO A 292 -13.03 12.10 -8.52
N LYS A 293 -13.14 11.48 -7.35
CA LYS A 293 -12.03 11.10 -6.48
C LYS A 293 -11.92 9.57 -6.44
N TYR A 294 -10.79 9.07 -6.92
CA TYR A 294 -10.45 7.66 -6.88
C TYR A 294 -9.23 7.45 -6.01
N GLY A 295 -9.16 6.29 -5.35
CA GLY A 295 -7.92 5.78 -4.81
C GLY A 295 -6.96 5.38 -5.93
N SER A 296 -5.77 4.95 -5.53
CA SER A 296 -4.79 4.35 -6.44
C SER A 296 -5.26 2.99 -7.00
N GLU A 297 -6.21 2.37 -6.31
CA GLU A 297 -6.72 1.04 -6.57
C GLU A 297 -7.76 1.03 -7.70
N LYS A 298 -7.65 0.05 -8.60
CA LYS A 298 -8.51 -0.04 -9.79
C LYS A 298 -9.92 -0.57 -9.52
N LYS A 299 -10.07 -1.55 -8.61
CA LYS A 299 -11.32 -2.26 -8.36
C LYS A 299 -11.43 -2.61 -6.87
N GLY A 300 -12.66 -2.59 -6.34
CA GLY A 300 -12.96 -3.13 -5.02
C GLY A 300 -12.67 -2.19 -3.84
N GLN A 301 -12.36 -0.92 -4.08
CA GLN A 301 -12.13 0.07 -3.00
C GLN A 301 -13.14 1.22 -3.04
N PRO A 302 -13.43 1.85 -1.88
CA PRO A 302 -14.28 3.03 -1.81
C PRO A 302 -13.79 4.16 -2.72
N THR A 303 -14.73 4.81 -3.40
CA THR A 303 -14.54 5.94 -4.29
C THR A 303 -15.59 7.00 -4.00
N THR A 304 -15.21 8.27 -4.16
CA THR A 304 -16.11 9.39 -3.93
C THR A 304 -16.22 10.21 -5.20
N TYR A 305 -17.44 10.56 -5.61
CA TYR A 305 -17.66 11.42 -6.78
C TYR A 305 -18.35 12.70 -6.33
N TYR A 306 -17.86 13.85 -6.77
CA TYR A 306 -18.52 15.14 -6.54
C TYR A 306 -19.11 15.67 -7.85
N LEU A 307 -20.34 16.15 -7.77
CA LEU A 307 -21.05 16.82 -8.86
C LEU A 307 -21.66 18.12 -8.32
N SER A 308 -21.68 19.15 -9.13
CA SER A 308 -22.56 20.29 -8.91
C SER A 308 -23.17 20.76 -10.21
N ALA A 309 -24.38 21.31 -10.09
CA ALA A 309 -25.12 21.95 -11.16
C ALA A 309 -25.65 23.28 -10.65
N ALA A 310 -25.48 24.35 -11.43
CA ALA A 310 -25.92 25.69 -11.04
C ALA A 310 -26.43 26.49 -12.26
N PRO A 311 -27.34 27.45 -12.06
CA PRO A 311 -27.81 28.33 -13.13
C PRO A 311 -26.72 29.28 -13.65
N GLU A 312 -25.67 29.52 -12.87
CA GLU A 312 -24.53 30.39 -13.19
C GLU A 312 -23.20 29.63 -13.14
N PRO A 313 -22.13 30.14 -13.77
CA PRO A 313 -20.82 29.50 -13.78
C PRO A 313 -20.26 29.19 -12.38
N ILE A 314 -19.88 27.92 -12.17
CA ILE A 314 -19.34 27.42 -10.89
C ILE A 314 -17.83 27.64 -10.80
N ARG A 315 -17.42 28.69 -10.08
CA ARG A 315 -16.02 29.12 -9.99
C ARG A 315 -15.21 28.43 -8.87
N ILE A 316 -15.84 27.86 -7.85
CA ILE A 316 -15.15 27.17 -6.74
C ILE A 316 -14.53 25.83 -7.19
N ASN A 317 -13.23 25.64 -7.00
CA ASN A 317 -12.45 24.42 -7.27
C ASN A 317 -11.99 23.72 -5.97
N CYS A 318 -12.89 23.02 -5.28
CA CYS A 318 -12.55 22.22 -4.09
C CYS A 318 -13.51 21.02 -3.92
N GLU A 319 -13.21 20.14 -2.97
CA GLU A 319 -14.20 19.18 -2.47
C GLU A 319 -15.38 19.93 -1.82
N TYR A 320 -16.62 19.45 -2.02
CA TYR A 320 -17.78 20.13 -1.47
C TYR A 320 -17.93 19.84 0.02
N PHE A 321 -17.65 20.86 0.84
CA PHE A 321 -17.91 20.82 2.28
C PHE A 321 -19.41 20.81 2.61
N TYR A 322 -20.22 21.49 1.80
CA TYR A 322 -21.67 21.51 1.92
C TYR A 322 -22.30 20.73 0.76
N VAL A 323 -23.12 19.73 1.06
CA VAL A 323 -23.74 18.84 0.08
C VAL A 323 -25.26 18.84 0.24
N ASP A 324 -26.01 18.87 -0.86
CA ASP A 324 -27.48 18.82 -0.86
C ASP A 324 -28.01 17.38 -0.92
N VAL A 325 -27.36 16.54 -1.74
CA VAL A 325 -27.76 15.15 -1.97
C VAL A 325 -26.56 14.22 -1.89
N VAL A 326 -26.67 13.15 -1.12
CA VAL A 326 -25.69 12.06 -1.08
C VAL A 326 -26.32 10.78 -1.62
N LEU A 327 -25.61 10.15 -2.55
CA LEU A 327 -26.00 8.87 -3.15
C LEU A 327 -24.99 7.80 -2.75
N SER A 328 -25.46 6.69 -2.19
CA SER A 328 -24.61 5.59 -1.76
C SER A 328 -25.04 4.28 -2.41
N PRO A 329 -24.56 4.00 -3.65
CA PRO A 329 -24.58 2.65 -4.20
C PRO A 329 -23.85 1.62 -3.35
N ASP A 330 -22.93 2.07 -2.48
CA ASP A 330 -22.32 1.20 -1.48
C ASP A 330 -23.25 0.97 -0.27
N PRO A 331 -23.72 -0.26 -0.02
CA PRO A 331 -24.52 -0.57 1.17
C PRO A 331 -23.70 -0.49 2.47
N ASN A 332 -22.38 -0.63 2.39
CA ASN A 332 -21.48 -0.71 3.56
C ASN A 332 -20.83 0.64 3.90
N VAL A 333 -21.33 1.75 3.34
CA VAL A 333 -20.67 3.06 3.40
C VAL A 333 -20.34 3.53 4.81
N PHE A 334 -21.20 3.28 5.79
CA PHE A 334 -21.01 3.71 7.18
C PHE A 334 -19.96 2.89 7.95
N HIS A 335 -19.45 1.79 7.38
CA HIS A 335 -18.39 1.00 7.99
C HIS A 335 -16.99 1.57 7.74
N HIS A 336 -16.82 2.41 6.70
CA HIS A 336 -15.49 2.91 6.31
C HIS A 336 -15.45 4.43 6.08
N THR A 337 -16.58 5.12 6.00
CA THR A 337 -16.61 6.57 5.82
C THR A 337 -17.79 7.26 6.52
N ASN A 338 -17.60 8.54 6.88
CA ASN A 338 -18.69 9.40 7.33
C ASN A 338 -19.49 9.93 6.13
N ALA A 339 -20.45 9.13 5.66
CA ALA A 339 -21.22 9.40 4.45
C ALA A 339 -22.12 10.66 4.55
N VAL A 340 -22.47 11.08 5.77
CA VAL A 340 -23.34 12.25 6.05
C VAL A 340 -22.55 13.53 6.35
N ALA A 341 -21.20 13.48 6.32
CA ALA A 341 -20.35 14.64 6.54
C ALA A 341 -20.67 15.75 5.53
N GLY A 342 -20.93 16.97 6.00
CA GLY A 342 -21.24 18.09 5.12
C GLY A 342 -22.64 18.09 4.50
N LEU A 343 -23.46 17.05 4.71
CA LEU A 343 -24.85 17.06 4.28
C LEU A 343 -25.61 18.14 5.07
N LYS A 344 -26.31 19.02 4.33
CA LYS A 344 -27.09 20.13 4.89
C LYS A 344 -28.27 19.62 5.72
N GLU A 345 -28.77 20.47 6.60
CA GLU A 345 -30.03 20.21 7.31
C GLU A 345 -31.17 20.05 6.29
N GLY A 346 -32.01 19.02 6.46
CA GLY A 346 -33.04 18.66 5.48
C GLY A 346 -32.53 18.03 4.18
N GLY A 347 -31.21 17.79 4.06
CA GLY A 347 -30.58 17.19 2.88
C GLY A 347 -31.04 15.75 2.61
N VAL A 348 -30.79 15.27 1.39
CA VAL A 348 -31.25 13.94 0.95
C VAL A 348 -30.09 12.94 0.97
N PHE A 349 -30.32 11.76 1.55
CA PHE A 349 -29.40 10.62 1.53
C PHE A 349 -30.12 9.40 0.93
N ILE A 350 -29.56 8.80 -0.12
CA ILE A 350 -30.13 7.60 -0.77
C ILE A 350 -29.13 6.46 -0.66
N ILE A 351 -29.52 5.32 -0.07
CA ILE A 351 -28.62 4.17 0.16
C ILE A 351 -29.08 2.90 -0.56
N GLN A 352 -28.13 2.09 -1.00
CA GLN A 352 -28.38 0.75 -1.51
C GLN A 352 -28.75 -0.18 -0.37
N SER A 353 -29.87 -0.90 -0.47
CA SER A 353 -30.23 -1.92 0.52
C SER A 353 -31.14 -2.99 -0.08
N ASP A 354 -30.88 -4.25 0.24
CA ASP A 354 -31.69 -5.41 -0.13
C ASP A 354 -32.68 -5.82 0.99
N ARG A 355 -32.80 -5.02 2.05
CA ARG A 355 -33.72 -5.31 3.16
C ARG A 355 -35.18 -5.09 2.74
N GLY A 356 -36.06 -5.91 3.30
CA GLY A 356 -37.47 -5.95 2.93
C GLY A 356 -38.35 -4.88 3.58
N SER A 357 -37.86 -4.17 4.60
CA SER A 357 -38.63 -3.12 5.29
C SER A 357 -37.77 -1.92 5.71
N PRO A 358 -38.36 -0.70 5.82
CA PRO A 358 -37.67 0.50 6.31
C PRO A 358 -36.98 0.31 7.67
N ASP A 359 -37.64 -0.38 8.61
CA ASP A 359 -37.11 -0.63 9.96
C ASP A 359 -35.81 -1.43 9.95
N GLN A 360 -35.69 -2.40 9.05
CA GLN A 360 -34.47 -3.20 8.90
C GLN A 360 -33.32 -2.37 8.35
N VAL A 361 -33.58 -1.50 7.37
CA VAL A 361 -32.57 -0.58 6.82
C VAL A 361 -32.10 0.41 7.89
N TRP A 362 -33.03 0.94 8.69
CA TRP A 362 -32.71 1.85 9.78
C TRP A 362 -31.82 1.17 10.84
N ALA A 363 -32.14 -0.08 11.21
CA ALA A 363 -31.36 -0.86 12.17
C ALA A 363 -29.93 -1.18 11.70
N ASP A 364 -29.68 -1.27 10.39
CA ASP A 364 -28.34 -1.49 9.83
C ASP A 364 -27.45 -0.22 9.94
N ILE A 365 -28.03 0.98 10.09
CA ILE A 365 -27.27 2.22 10.23
C ILE A 365 -26.73 2.35 11.67
N PRO A 366 -25.43 2.59 11.88
CA PRO A 366 -24.88 2.78 13.22
C PRO A 366 -25.57 3.92 14.00
N GLU A 367 -25.79 3.70 15.30
CA GLU A 367 -26.57 4.61 16.18
C GLU A 367 -26.07 6.06 16.17
N HIS A 368 -24.76 6.31 16.09
CA HIS A 368 -24.24 7.68 16.04
C HIS A 368 -24.57 8.40 14.72
N TYR A 369 -24.66 7.67 13.60
CA TYR A 369 -25.14 8.22 12.34
C TYR A 369 -26.67 8.39 12.34
N GLN A 370 -27.41 7.48 12.99
CA GLN A 370 -28.85 7.66 13.22
C GLN A 370 -29.13 8.99 13.93
N GLN A 371 -28.37 9.29 15.00
CA GLN A 371 -28.50 10.55 15.72
C GLN A 371 -28.24 11.76 14.81
N ILE A 372 -27.17 11.75 14.02
CA ILE A 372 -26.87 12.84 13.07
C ILE A 372 -27.99 13.00 12.03
N ILE A 373 -28.53 11.89 11.52
CA ILE A 373 -29.62 11.89 10.54
C ILE A 373 -30.88 12.53 11.12
N VAL A 374 -31.22 12.22 12.38
CA VAL A 374 -32.36 12.81 13.08
C VAL A 374 -32.09 14.28 13.40
N ASP A 375 -30.95 14.62 14.01
CA ASP A 375 -30.62 15.98 14.42
C ASP A 375 -30.63 16.96 13.25
N LYS A 376 -30.07 16.55 12.11
CA LYS A 376 -30.05 17.34 10.87
C LYS A 376 -31.31 17.19 10.03
N GLN A 377 -32.32 16.46 10.50
CA GLN A 377 -33.56 16.22 9.76
C GLN A 377 -33.29 15.70 8.33
N ILE A 378 -32.25 14.88 8.16
CA ILE A 378 -31.85 14.33 6.85
C ILE A 378 -32.96 13.42 6.34
N ARG A 379 -33.36 13.60 5.08
CA ARG A 379 -34.34 12.73 4.40
C ARG A 379 -33.62 11.50 3.88
N LEU A 380 -33.99 10.33 4.40
CA LEU A 380 -33.28 9.08 4.16
C LEU A 380 -34.13 8.20 3.25
N PHE A 381 -33.57 7.79 2.13
CA PHE A 381 -34.20 6.92 1.15
C PHE A 381 -33.36 5.66 0.97
N TYR A 382 -34.00 4.56 0.58
CA TYR A 382 -33.30 3.34 0.18
C TYR A 382 -33.89 2.75 -1.10
N LEU A 383 -33.06 1.97 -1.81
CA LEU A 383 -33.41 1.29 -3.04
C LEU A 383 -32.62 -0.02 -3.15
N ASP A 384 -33.24 -1.09 -3.65
CA ASP A 384 -32.51 -2.30 -4.05
C ASP A 384 -32.07 -2.21 -5.52
N ALA A 385 -31.11 -1.33 -5.78
CA ALA A 385 -30.58 -1.09 -7.13
C ALA A 385 -29.84 -2.32 -7.70
N PHE A 386 -29.27 -3.19 -6.85
CA PHE A 386 -28.68 -4.45 -7.29
C PHE A 386 -29.72 -5.37 -7.90
N ASN A 387 -30.85 -5.57 -7.23
CA ASN A 387 -31.89 -6.45 -7.74
C ASN A 387 -32.53 -5.88 -9.01
N ILE A 388 -32.82 -4.56 -9.03
CA ILE A 388 -33.30 -3.87 -10.24
C ILE A 388 -32.33 -4.07 -11.41
N ALA A 389 -31.04 -3.85 -11.19
CA ALA A 389 -30.04 -4.00 -12.24
C ALA A 389 -29.91 -5.46 -12.70
N ARG A 390 -29.96 -6.43 -11.79
CA ARG A 390 -29.87 -7.85 -12.11
C ARG A 390 -31.07 -8.37 -12.90
N ASP A 391 -32.27 -7.93 -12.55
CA ASP A 391 -33.52 -8.35 -13.22
C ASP A 391 -33.62 -7.79 -14.65
N GLU A 392 -33.13 -6.57 -14.87
CA GLU A 392 -33.28 -5.86 -16.15
C GLU A 392 -32.07 -6.05 -17.09
N ALA A 393 -30.87 -6.29 -16.55
CA ALA A 393 -29.66 -6.41 -17.36
C ALA A 393 -29.56 -7.80 -18.01
N THR A 394 -29.57 -7.80 -19.34
CA THR A 394 -29.40 -9.02 -20.15
C THR A 394 -27.95 -9.50 -20.26
N ASP A 395 -26.98 -8.66 -19.89
CA ASP A 395 -25.54 -8.95 -19.90
C ASP A 395 -25.02 -9.04 -18.47
N THR A 396 -24.31 -10.12 -18.15
CA THR A 396 -23.72 -10.40 -16.84
C THR A 396 -22.78 -9.29 -16.36
N GLU A 397 -22.03 -8.61 -17.25
CA GLU A 397 -21.17 -7.48 -16.85
C GLU A 397 -21.97 -6.24 -16.41
N LEU A 398 -23.22 -6.12 -16.87
CA LEU A 398 -24.06 -4.96 -16.63
C LEU A 398 -24.92 -5.09 -15.37
N GLN A 399 -25.16 -6.32 -14.88
CA GLN A 399 -25.97 -6.59 -13.69
C GLN A 399 -25.50 -5.83 -12.45
N LEU A 400 -24.20 -5.56 -12.32
CA LEU A 400 -23.63 -4.74 -11.24
C LEU A 400 -23.47 -3.26 -11.60
N ARG A 401 -23.17 -2.94 -12.86
CA ARG A 401 -22.89 -1.56 -13.30
C ARG A 401 -24.15 -0.74 -13.52
N MET A 402 -25.27 -1.37 -13.86
CA MET A 402 -26.55 -0.70 -14.09
C MET A 402 -27.21 -0.23 -12.79
N GLN A 403 -26.76 -0.67 -11.61
CA GLN A 403 -27.28 -0.18 -10.32
C GLN A 403 -27.22 1.36 -10.24
N GLY A 404 -26.14 1.95 -10.77
CA GLY A 404 -25.95 3.39 -10.70
C GLY A 404 -26.97 4.16 -11.55
N ILE A 405 -27.58 3.50 -12.53
CA ILE A 405 -28.66 4.05 -13.36
C ILE A 405 -29.98 4.03 -12.58
N ALA A 406 -30.20 3.03 -11.73
CA ALA A 406 -31.33 3.03 -10.80
C ALA A 406 -31.20 4.20 -9.80
N PHE A 407 -29.99 4.46 -9.29
CA PHE A 407 -29.69 5.64 -8.46
C PHE A 407 -29.93 6.98 -9.17
N GLN A 408 -29.74 7.04 -10.49
CA GLN A 408 -30.12 8.21 -11.27
C GLN A 408 -31.64 8.44 -11.24
N GLY A 409 -32.45 7.37 -11.36
CA GLY A 409 -33.90 7.44 -11.18
C GLY A 409 -34.30 7.90 -9.78
N ALA A 410 -33.71 7.28 -8.75
CA ALA A 410 -33.95 7.62 -7.35
C ALA A 410 -33.59 9.07 -7.02
N PHE A 411 -32.49 9.58 -7.58
CA PHE A 411 -32.09 10.99 -7.44
C PHE A 411 -33.22 11.92 -7.88
N PHE A 412 -33.84 11.69 -9.04
CA PHE A 412 -34.89 12.58 -9.51
C PHE A 412 -36.22 12.44 -8.74
N ALA A 413 -36.50 11.28 -8.17
CA ALA A 413 -37.68 11.08 -7.32
C ALA A 413 -37.53 11.75 -5.94
N ALA A 414 -36.33 11.66 -5.34
CA ALA A 414 -36.08 12.10 -3.97
C ALA A 414 -35.52 13.53 -3.87
N ALA A 415 -34.74 13.99 -4.86
CA ALA A 415 -34.05 15.27 -4.78
C ALA A 415 -35.03 16.46 -4.87
N PRO A 416 -34.73 17.59 -4.19
CA PRO A 416 -35.55 18.81 -4.25
C PRO A 416 -35.71 19.41 -5.65
N LEU A 417 -34.90 18.97 -6.62
CA LEU A 417 -34.83 19.50 -7.98
C LEU A 417 -36.15 19.39 -8.76
N ALA A 418 -36.90 18.29 -8.60
CA ALA A 418 -38.18 18.11 -9.29
C ALA A 418 -39.24 19.14 -8.83
N GLN A 419 -39.25 19.46 -7.53
CA GLN A 419 -40.12 20.49 -6.95
C GLN A 419 -39.69 21.90 -7.36
N GLN A 420 -38.39 22.18 -7.44
CA GLN A 420 -37.84 23.49 -7.81
C GLN A 420 -38.01 23.83 -9.30
N THR A 421 -38.02 22.84 -10.18
CA THR A 421 -38.03 23.04 -11.64
C THR A 421 -39.39 22.84 -12.29
N GLY A 422 -40.38 22.30 -11.55
CA GLY A 422 -41.72 22.03 -12.06
C GLY A 422 -41.78 20.98 -13.18
N LEU A 423 -40.73 20.17 -13.34
CA LEU A 423 -40.66 19.11 -14.35
C LEU A 423 -41.47 17.89 -13.90
N GLY A 424 -42.47 17.50 -14.71
CA GLY A 424 -43.22 16.25 -14.51
C GLY A 424 -42.41 15.00 -14.90
N ALA A 425 -42.72 13.86 -14.28
CA ALA A 425 -42.02 12.59 -14.46
C ALA A 425 -41.89 12.14 -15.93
N GLU A 426 -42.88 12.40 -16.78
CA GLU A 426 -42.82 12.03 -18.20
C GLU A 426 -41.76 12.79 -19.00
N LYS A 427 -41.63 14.12 -18.79
CA LYS A 427 -40.62 14.93 -19.49
C LYS A 427 -39.21 14.50 -19.10
N LEU A 428 -39.02 14.17 -17.82
CA LEU A 428 -37.76 13.66 -17.29
C LEU A 428 -37.36 12.33 -17.95
N LEU A 429 -38.27 11.35 -17.94
CA LEU A 429 -38.02 10.03 -18.52
C LEU A 429 -37.75 10.12 -20.03
N GLN A 430 -38.41 11.04 -20.74
CA GLN A 430 -38.19 11.27 -22.17
C GLN A 430 -36.80 11.85 -22.48
N ALA A 431 -36.31 12.79 -21.65
CA ALA A 431 -34.97 13.34 -21.80
C ALA A 431 -33.89 12.30 -21.51
N ILE A 432 -34.07 11.51 -20.45
CA ILE A 432 -33.17 10.39 -20.12
C ILE A 432 -33.12 9.38 -21.27
N ARG A 433 -34.28 9.00 -21.83
CA ARG A 433 -34.35 8.11 -22.99
C ARG A 433 -33.58 8.67 -24.20
N SER A 434 -33.74 9.95 -24.51
CA SER A 434 -33.05 10.60 -25.63
C SER A 434 -31.53 10.56 -25.47
N GLN A 435 -31.04 10.77 -24.24
CA GLN A 435 -29.62 10.68 -23.91
C GLN A 435 -29.07 9.26 -24.01
N LEU A 436 -29.83 8.29 -23.50
CA LEU A 436 -29.48 6.86 -23.59
C LEU A 436 -29.45 6.39 -25.04
N GLU A 437 -30.37 6.86 -25.90
CA GLU A 437 -30.40 6.57 -27.33
C GLU A 437 -29.16 7.13 -28.04
N HIS A 438 -28.81 8.40 -27.77
CA HIS A 438 -27.60 9.00 -28.35
C HIS A 438 -26.32 8.24 -27.96
N LYS A 439 -26.24 7.75 -26.71
CA LYS A 439 -25.05 7.10 -26.17
C LYS A 439 -24.95 5.61 -26.53
N PHE A 440 -26.06 4.88 -26.46
CA PHE A 440 -26.10 3.42 -26.58
C PHE A 440 -26.84 2.93 -27.82
N GLY A 441 -27.44 3.81 -28.64
CA GLY A 441 -28.18 3.41 -29.85
C GLY A 441 -27.32 2.63 -30.85
N THR A 442 -26.02 2.93 -30.93
CA THR A 442 -25.06 2.16 -31.75
C THR A 442 -24.79 0.75 -31.23
N LYS A 443 -25.09 0.47 -29.95
CA LYS A 443 -25.04 -0.86 -29.34
C LYS A 443 -26.35 -1.65 -29.48
N GLY A 444 -27.38 -1.03 -30.08
CA GLY A 444 -28.69 -1.62 -30.35
C GLY A 444 -29.79 -1.14 -29.40
N ALA A 445 -31.01 -1.03 -29.95
CA ALA A 445 -32.18 -0.50 -29.24
C ALA A 445 -32.52 -1.23 -27.92
N ARG A 446 -32.23 -2.54 -27.84
CA ARG A 446 -32.44 -3.33 -26.62
C ARG A 446 -31.67 -2.76 -25.43
N VAL A 447 -30.39 -2.40 -25.63
CA VAL A 447 -29.55 -1.84 -24.57
C VAL A 447 -30.15 -0.54 -24.05
N VAL A 448 -30.67 0.31 -24.95
CA VAL A 448 -31.34 1.56 -24.56
C VAL A 448 -32.58 1.27 -23.70
N GLU A 449 -33.45 0.36 -24.12
CA GLU A 449 -34.66 0.01 -23.38
C GLU A 449 -34.37 -0.60 -22.00
N ASP A 450 -33.36 -1.48 -21.88
CA ASP A 450 -32.95 -2.05 -20.59
C ASP A 450 -32.55 -0.93 -19.61
N ASN A 451 -31.77 0.05 -20.07
CA ASN A 451 -31.38 1.19 -19.25
C ASN A 451 -32.57 2.09 -18.87
N VAL A 452 -33.51 2.33 -19.80
CA VAL A 452 -34.72 3.12 -19.53
C VAL A 452 -35.59 2.45 -18.45
N ARG A 453 -35.76 1.12 -18.50
CA ARG A 453 -36.52 0.38 -17.47
C ARG A 453 -35.85 0.46 -16.10
N VAL A 454 -34.52 0.33 -16.03
CA VAL A 454 -33.77 0.50 -14.78
C VAL A 454 -33.95 1.88 -14.17
N VAL A 455 -33.89 2.96 -14.96
CA VAL A 455 -34.16 4.33 -14.46
C VAL A 455 -35.56 4.44 -13.91
N LYS A 456 -36.56 3.95 -14.67
CA LYS A 456 -37.97 4.02 -14.27
C LYS A 456 -38.21 3.27 -12.95
N ARG A 457 -37.68 2.05 -12.83
CA ARG A 457 -37.76 1.26 -11.58
C ARG A 457 -37.07 1.98 -10.43
N GLY A 458 -35.89 2.57 -10.63
CA GLY A 458 -35.23 3.38 -9.61
C GLY A 458 -36.02 4.62 -9.17
N PHE A 459 -36.81 5.21 -10.07
CA PHE A 459 -37.71 6.32 -9.76
C PHE A 459 -38.96 5.87 -9.00
N ASP A 460 -39.56 4.73 -9.38
CA ASP A 460 -40.82 4.23 -8.82
C ASP A 460 -40.65 3.43 -7.52
N GLU A 461 -39.53 2.72 -7.35
CA GLU A 461 -39.29 1.77 -6.25
C GLU A 461 -38.47 2.37 -5.08
N VAL A 462 -38.03 3.62 -5.18
CA VAL A 462 -37.30 4.28 -4.07
C VAL A 462 -38.25 4.59 -2.91
N CYS A 463 -37.84 4.24 -1.69
CA CYS A 463 -38.67 4.39 -0.49
C CYS A 463 -38.03 5.35 0.51
N GLU A 464 -38.81 6.28 1.08
CA GLU A 464 -38.38 7.15 2.18
C GLU A 464 -38.58 6.42 3.53
N ILE A 465 -37.59 6.50 4.41
CA ILE A 465 -37.70 6.06 5.80
C ILE A 465 -38.25 7.25 6.60
N THR A 466 -39.50 7.16 7.06
CA THR A 466 -40.17 8.22 7.81
C THR A 466 -40.04 8.08 9.32
N ASP A 467 -40.12 6.83 9.82
CA ASP A 467 -40.06 6.53 11.24
C ASP A 467 -38.60 6.29 11.67
N LYS A 468 -38.01 7.27 12.37
CA LYS A 468 -36.59 7.29 12.75
C LYS A 468 -36.43 7.38 14.26
N GLU A 469 -36.66 6.28 14.95
CA GLU A 469 -36.45 6.21 16.40
C GLU A 469 -34.98 5.89 16.71
N VAL A 470 -34.34 6.71 17.52
CA VAL A 470 -33.00 6.42 18.06
C VAL A 470 -33.15 5.61 19.34
N GLY A 471 -32.44 4.48 19.47
CA GLY A 471 -32.53 3.60 20.63
C GLY A 471 -32.21 4.30 21.97
N ILE A 472 -32.94 3.94 23.04
CA ILE A 472 -32.87 4.57 24.39
C ILE A 472 -31.48 4.44 25.07
N GLN A 473 -30.58 3.57 24.59
CA GLN A 473 -29.21 3.48 25.13
C GLN A 473 -28.25 4.57 24.62
N ALA A 474 -28.67 5.39 23.65
CA ALA A 474 -27.85 6.43 23.01
C ALA A 474 -27.45 7.62 23.94
N ALA A 475 -28.04 7.74 25.14
CA ALA A 475 -27.69 8.80 26.09
C ALA A 475 -26.31 8.61 26.76
N ARG A 476 -25.62 7.49 26.50
CA ARG A 476 -24.19 7.35 26.81
C ARG A 476 -23.40 7.60 25.55
N LEU A 477 -22.87 8.81 25.43
CA LEU A 477 -21.78 9.18 24.53
C LEU A 477 -20.88 7.96 24.26
N VAL A 478 -20.91 7.43 23.04
CA VAL A 478 -19.75 6.74 22.50
C VAL A 478 -18.69 7.83 22.49
N ASP A 479 -17.73 7.73 23.40
CA ASP A 479 -16.68 8.72 23.57
C ASP A 479 -16.05 8.95 22.18
N ALA A 480 -16.20 10.15 21.62
CA ALA A 480 -15.57 10.50 20.35
C ALA A 480 -14.03 10.42 20.45
N ARG A 481 -13.51 10.30 21.69
CA ARG A 481 -12.12 10.02 22.05
C ARG A 481 -11.78 8.54 22.23
N ALA A 482 -12.73 7.61 22.06
CA ALA A 482 -12.47 6.18 22.19
C ALA A 482 -11.43 5.75 21.15
N GLU A 483 -10.27 5.31 21.62
CA GLU A 483 -9.18 4.87 20.75
C GLU A 483 -9.63 3.64 19.93
N PRO A 484 -9.46 3.67 18.58
CA PRO A 484 -9.72 2.49 17.78
C PRO A 484 -8.78 1.37 18.22
N LYS A 485 -9.36 0.17 18.40
CA LYS A 485 -8.61 -0.99 18.87
C LYS A 485 -7.52 -1.34 17.87
N LEU A 486 -6.31 -1.61 18.38
CA LEU A 486 -5.21 -2.13 17.58
C LEU A 486 -5.66 -3.42 16.84
N PRO A 487 -5.42 -3.53 15.52
CA PRO A 487 -5.77 -4.72 14.77
C PRO A 487 -5.12 -5.98 15.37
N VAL A 488 -5.86 -7.10 15.38
CA VAL A 488 -5.42 -8.36 16.02
C VAL A 488 -4.07 -8.83 15.49
N MET A 489 -3.85 -8.71 14.18
CA MET A 489 -2.59 -9.12 13.54
C MET A 489 -1.42 -8.22 13.96
N VAL A 490 -1.65 -6.92 14.12
CA VAL A 490 -0.61 -5.98 14.57
C VAL A 490 -0.26 -6.25 16.03
N ARG A 491 -1.25 -6.50 16.89
CA ARG A 491 -1.04 -6.83 18.32
C ARG A 491 -0.14 -8.04 18.57
N ARG A 492 -0.07 -8.97 17.60
CA ARG A 492 0.79 -10.17 17.70
C ARG A 492 2.23 -9.92 17.25
N LEU A 493 2.53 -8.75 16.67
CA LEU A 493 3.89 -8.39 16.26
C LEU A 493 4.67 -7.81 17.45
N PRO A 494 6.00 -8.02 17.51
CA PRO A 494 6.85 -7.32 18.46
C PRO A 494 6.96 -5.83 18.12
N GLU A 495 7.14 -4.99 19.15
CA GLU A 495 7.48 -3.58 18.97
C GLU A 495 8.93 -3.44 18.45
N SER A 496 9.13 -2.58 17.46
CA SER A 496 10.49 -2.33 16.96
C SER A 496 11.22 -1.32 17.85
N ALA A 497 12.48 -1.61 18.18
CA ALA A 497 13.38 -0.66 18.84
C ALA A 497 13.75 0.53 17.95
N ALA A 498 13.49 0.45 16.63
CA ALA A 498 13.68 1.55 15.69
C ALA A 498 12.33 2.24 15.44
N PRO A 499 12.10 3.47 15.96
CA PRO A 499 10.79 4.13 15.86
C PRO A 499 10.30 4.32 14.41
N SER A 500 11.21 4.44 13.45
CA SER A 500 10.88 4.59 12.04
C SER A 500 10.34 3.32 11.38
N ALA A 501 10.56 2.16 12.00
CA ALA A 501 10.13 0.85 11.53
C ALA A 501 9.08 0.21 12.44
N ASP A 502 8.69 0.87 13.52
CA ASP A 502 7.68 0.34 14.45
C ASP A 502 6.26 0.54 13.92
N ILE A 503 5.59 -0.58 13.65
CA ILE A 503 4.21 -0.62 13.13
C ILE A 503 3.19 -0.14 14.18
N HIS A 504 3.46 -0.32 15.48
CA HIS A 504 2.55 0.09 16.55
C HIS A 504 2.48 1.61 16.67
N ARG A 505 3.64 2.27 16.75
CA ARG A 505 3.76 3.72 16.67
C ARG A 505 3.07 4.26 15.41
N PHE A 506 3.28 3.62 14.26
CA PHE A 506 2.69 4.06 13.01
C PHE A 506 1.17 3.87 12.95
N TRP A 507 0.62 2.83 13.57
CA TRP A 507 -0.83 2.69 13.77
C TRP A 507 -1.40 3.87 14.57
N GLU A 508 -0.76 4.21 15.68
CA GLU A 508 -1.21 5.28 16.61
C GLU A 508 -1.12 6.68 16.01
N GLN A 509 -0.18 6.90 15.09
CA GLN A 509 0.03 8.22 14.48
C GLN A 509 -0.57 8.36 13.09
N THR A 510 -0.79 7.27 12.36
CA THR A 510 -1.26 7.29 10.97
C THR A 510 -2.32 6.25 10.67
N GLY A 511 -2.08 4.98 11.00
CA GLY A 511 -2.97 3.87 10.60
C GLY A 511 -4.43 4.05 11.07
N ASN A 512 -4.62 4.51 12.30
CA ASN A 512 -5.95 4.73 12.85
C ASN A 512 -6.75 5.88 12.18
N PHE A 513 -6.07 6.85 11.57
CA PHE A 513 -6.72 7.91 10.81
C PHE A 513 -7.32 7.34 9.53
N TYR A 514 -6.55 6.53 8.82
CA TYR A 514 -7.02 5.84 7.62
C TYR A 514 -8.16 4.86 7.94
N ALA A 515 -8.08 4.12 9.06
CA ALA A 515 -9.14 3.21 9.48
C ALA A 515 -10.49 3.90 9.78
N ARG A 516 -10.46 5.20 10.10
CA ARG A 516 -11.66 6.03 10.39
C ARG A 516 -12.11 6.91 9.21
N GLY A 517 -11.47 6.79 8.04
CA GLY A 517 -11.74 7.67 6.89
C GLY A 517 -11.20 9.10 7.07
N MET A 518 -10.31 9.31 8.04
CA MET A 518 -9.71 10.59 8.45
C MET A 518 -8.26 10.73 7.96
N GLY A 519 -7.88 10.04 6.88
CA GLY A 519 -6.50 10.04 6.38
C GLY A 519 -5.97 11.44 6.04
N ASN A 520 -6.86 12.36 5.65
CA ASN A 520 -6.54 13.76 5.41
C ASN A 520 -6.15 14.53 6.68
N ASP A 521 -6.51 14.05 7.86
CA ASP A 521 -6.29 14.77 9.10
C ASP A 521 -4.88 14.53 9.66
N ASN A 522 -4.11 13.60 9.11
CA ASN A 522 -2.73 13.36 9.55
C ASN A 522 -1.89 14.65 9.61
N LEU A 523 -1.11 14.79 10.69
CA LEU A 523 -0.25 15.95 10.91
C LEU A 523 0.99 15.92 10.03
N THR A 524 1.43 17.10 9.61
CA THR A 524 2.72 17.30 8.95
C THR A 524 3.83 17.25 10.00
N ASP A 525 4.25 16.03 10.35
CA ASP A 525 5.27 15.77 11.35
C ASP A 525 6.61 15.32 10.74
N PRO A 526 7.69 15.20 11.54
CA PRO A 526 8.99 14.75 11.03
C PRO A 526 8.96 13.39 10.34
N PHE A 527 8.05 12.49 10.73
CA PHE A 527 7.97 11.16 10.13
C PHE A 527 7.30 11.19 8.76
N ILE A 528 6.19 11.92 8.61
CA ILE A 528 5.58 12.17 7.28
C ILE A 528 6.60 12.87 6.37
N GLY A 529 7.42 13.77 6.90
CA GLY A 529 8.51 14.42 6.17
C GLY A 529 9.57 13.47 5.61
N LEU A 530 9.73 12.26 6.17
CA LEU A 530 10.65 11.24 5.64
C LEU A 530 10.07 10.49 4.43
N GLY A 531 8.74 10.47 4.26
CA GLY A 531 8.09 9.70 3.19
C GLY A 531 8.29 8.19 3.28
N VAL A 532 8.45 7.64 4.49
CA VAL A 532 8.67 6.21 4.74
C VAL A 532 7.47 5.56 5.43
N MET A 533 7.34 4.24 5.32
CA MET A 533 6.34 3.45 6.04
C MET A 533 6.97 2.17 6.60
N PRO A 534 6.55 1.69 7.78
CA PRO A 534 6.97 0.38 8.28
C PRO A 534 6.54 -0.76 7.35
N ALA A 535 7.18 -1.91 7.52
CA ALA A 535 6.81 -3.15 6.83
C ALA A 535 5.45 -3.68 7.33
N SER A 536 4.72 -4.39 6.47
CA SER A 536 3.45 -5.08 6.80
C SER A 536 2.31 -4.19 7.31
N THR A 537 2.30 -2.89 7.01
CA THR A 537 1.24 -1.96 7.43
C THR A 537 -0.11 -2.22 6.77
N SER A 538 -0.17 -3.05 5.73
CA SER A 538 -1.44 -3.53 5.16
C SER A 538 -2.30 -4.33 6.16
N LEU A 539 -1.70 -4.83 7.25
CA LEU A 539 -2.41 -5.47 8.38
C LEU A 539 -3.39 -4.54 9.11
N PHE A 540 -3.40 -3.25 8.77
CA PHE A 540 -4.39 -2.27 9.25
C PHE A 540 -5.77 -2.45 8.62
N ARG A 541 -5.88 -3.09 7.45
CA ARG A 541 -7.16 -3.23 6.72
C ARG A 541 -7.93 -4.48 7.13
N ASP A 542 -9.26 -4.37 7.00
CA ASP A 542 -10.18 -5.49 7.07
C ASP A 542 -10.96 -5.60 5.75
N MET A 543 -10.72 -6.68 5.00
CA MET A 543 -11.33 -6.91 3.68
C MET A 543 -12.75 -7.51 3.75
N THR A 544 -13.34 -7.73 4.94
CA THR A 544 -14.72 -8.23 5.03
C THR A 544 -15.73 -7.26 4.41
N GLY A 545 -15.44 -5.95 4.40
CA GLY A 545 -16.38 -4.92 3.92
C GLY A 545 -16.57 -4.86 2.40
N ILE A 546 -15.72 -5.51 1.61
CA ILE A 546 -15.69 -5.36 0.14
C ILE A 546 -16.18 -6.57 -0.64
N ARG A 547 -16.54 -7.67 0.04
CA ARG A 547 -16.96 -8.94 -0.59
C ARG A 547 -18.37 -9.35 -0.18
N PHE A 548 -19.10 -9.99 -1.10
CA PHE A 548 -20.45 -10.51 -0.86
C PHE A 548 -20.45 -11.97 -0.41
N GLU A 549 -19.46 -12.73 -0.88
CA GLU A 549 -19.33 -14.15 -0.61
C GLU A 549 -17.92 -14.45 -0.10
N HIS A 550 -17.79 -15.57 0.62
CA HIS A 550 -16.51 -16.15 1.00
C HIS A 550 -16.52 -17.66 0.71
N PRO A 551 -15.35 -18.30 0.53
CA PRO A 551 -15.30 -19.75 0.46
C PRO A 551 -15.67 -20.36 1.81
N GLN A 552 -16.45 -21.45 1.79
CA GLN A 552 -16.66 -22.35 2.92
C GLN A 552 -15.93 -23.66 2.62
N TRP A 553 -15.17 -24.15 3.59
CA TRP A 553 -14.46 -25.42 3.48
C TRP A 553 -15.31 -26.58 4.00
N ILE A 554 -15.41 -27.65 3.21
CA ILE A 554 -16.08 -28.91 3.50
C ILE A 554 -14.97 -29.95 3.68
N ALA A 555 -14.68 -30.30 4.93
CA ALA A 555 -13.49 -31.06 5.30
C ALA A 555 -13.52 -32.50 4.74
N GLU A 556 -14.72 -33.09 4.70
CA GLU A 556 -15.01 -34.46 4.28
C GLU A 556 -14.71 -34.72 2.80
N ASN A 557 -14.74 -33.67 1.99
CA ASN A 557 -14.46 -33.75 0.56
C ASN A 557 -12.98 -33.45 0.24
N CYS A 558 -12.17 -33.05 1.22
CA CYS A 558 -10.84 -32.52 0.96
C CYS A 558 -9.81 -33.62 0.70
N THR A 559 -9.29 -33.67 -0.53
CA THR A 559 -8.25 -34.63 -0.96
C THR A 559 -6.82 -34.19 -0.61
N ALA A 560 -6.65 -33.00 -0.01
CA ALA A 560 -5.37 -32.41 0.35
C ALA A 560 -4.43 -32.13 -0.86
N CYS A 561 -5.01 -31.73 -2.01
CA CYS A 561 -4.26 -31.41 -3.23
C CYS A 561 -3.40 -30.13 -3.15
N GLY A 562 -3.78 -29.17 -2.32
CA GLY A 562 -3.04 -27.91 -2.12
C GLY A 562 -3.28 -26.81 -3.16
N ASN A 563 -4.11 -27.04 -4.17
CA ASN A 563 -4.39 -26.06 -5.23
C ASN A 563 -4.97 -24.75 -4.66
N CYS A 564 -5.88 -24.83 -3.68
CA CYS A 564 -6.59 -23.66 -3.15
C CYS A 564 -5.68 -22.61 -2.52
N TYR A 565 -4.73 -23.03 -1.68
CA TYR A 565 -3.78 -22.12 -1.04
C TYR A 565 -2.62 -21.72 -1.95
N THR A 566 -2.36 -22.48 -3.01
CA THR A 566 -1.32 -22.18 -4.00
C THR A 566 -1.74 -21.06 -4.94
N VAL A 567 -3.01 -21.03 -5.37
CA VAL A 567 -3.51 -20.00 -6.29
C VAL A 567 -3.96 -18.72 -5.60
N CYS A 568 -4.17 -18.75 -4.27
CA CYS A 568 -4.73 -17.63 -3.53
C CYS A 568 -3.85 -16.37 -3.61
N PRO A 569 -4.33 -15.27 -4.22
CA PRO A 569 -3.52 -14.07 -4.39
C PRO A 569 -3.39 -13.24 -3.11
N ASP A 570 -4.23 -13.48 -2.09
CA ASP A 570 -4.32 -12.62 -0.90
C ASP A 570 -3.94 -13.33 0.41
N THR A 571 -3.19 -14.45 0.32
CA THR A 571 -2.77 -15.24 1.49
C THR A 571 -3.94 -15.53 2.44
N ALA A 572 -5.10 -15.84 1.85
CA ALA A 572 -6.37 -15.81 2.54
C ALA A 572 -6.94 -17.19 2.92
N ILE A 573 -6.31 -18.28 2.49
CA ILE A 573 -6.84 -19.63 2.71
C ILE A 573 -5.74 -20.65 3.05
N PRO A 574 -4.93 -20.46 4.10
CA PRO A 574 -3.83 -21.38 4.42
C PRO A 574 -4.30 -22.82 4.68
N GLY A 575 -3.45 -23.77 4.30
CA GLY A 575 -3.48 -25.13 4.82
C GLY A 575 -2.57 -25.32 6.03
N LEU A 576 -3.00 -26.12 7.00
CA LEU A 576 -2.21 -26.43 8.19
C LEU A 576 -2.42 -27.89 8.61
N VAL A 577 -1.33 -28.61 8.88
CA VAL A 577 -1.37 -29.99 9.37
C VAL A 577 -0.84 -30.04 10.80
N ASN A 578 -1.66 -30.49 11.74
CA ASN A 578 -1.27 -30.63 13.15
C ASN A 578 -1.45 -32.06 13.65
N GLU A 579 -0.61 -32.47 14.59
CA GLU A 579 -0.80 -33.76 15.27
C GLU A 579 -2.02 -33.68 16.20
N VAL A 580 -2.70 -34.82 16.42
CA VAL A 580 -3.89 -34.87 17.29
C VAL A 580 -3.58 -34.28 18.68
N GLY A 581 -2.47 -34.68 19.30
CA GLY A 581 -2.04 -34.13 20.60
C GLY A 581 -1.82 -32.61 20.58
N GLN A 582 -1.22 -32.06 19.51
CA GLN A 582 -1.01 -30.62 19.37
C GLN A 582 -2.34 -29.85 19.35
N VAL A 583 -3.34 -30.36 18.62
CA VAL A 583 -4.67 -29.75 18.57
C VAL A 583 -5.30 -29.73 19.97
N LEU A 584 -5.31 -30.87 20.66
CA LEU A 584 -5.92 -30.97 21.98
C LEU A 584 -5.20 -30.10 23.03
N ASP A 585 -3.86 -30.06 22.99
CA ASP A 585 -3.05 -29.21 23.87
C ASP A 585 -3.30 -27.71 23.63
N THR A 586 -3.46 -27.30 22.36
CA THR A 586 -3.82 -25.92 22.02
C THR A 586 -5.18 -25.54 22.61
N VAL A 587 -6.19 -26.41 22.51
CA VAL A 587 -7.51 -26.16 23.10
C VAL A 587 -7.41 -26.03 24.63
N VAL A 588 -6.70 -26.93 25.32
CA VAL A 588 -6.48 -26.85 26.77
C VAL A 588 -5.76 -25.55 27.16
N SER A 589 -4.76 -25.14 26.37
CA SER A 589 -4.04 -23.87 26.59
C SER A 589 -4.98 -22.67 26.50
N ARG A 590 -5.90 -22.66 25.53
CA ARG A 590 -6.88 -21.59 25.35
C ARG A 590 -7.90 -21.52 26.49
N VAL A 591 -8.43 -22.67 26.92
CA VAL A 591 -9.33 -22.74 28.09
C VAL A 591 -8.67 -22.11 29.31
N ARG A 592 -7.41 -22.46 29.58
CA ARG A 592 -6.61 -21.88 30.67
C ARG A 592 -6.38 -20.38 30.50
N LYS A 593 -6.04 -19.92 29.30
CA LYS A 593 -5.82 -18.49 29.01
C LYS A 593 -7.07 -17.64 29.23
N LYS A 594 -8.27 -18.19 29.09
CA LYS A 594 -9.53 -17.51 29.45
C LYS A 594 -9.87 -17.54 30.95
N GLY A 595 -8.91 -17.95 31.80
CA GLY A 595 -9.07 -17.93 33.25
C GLY A 595 -10.01 -18.99 33.80
N LYS A 596 -10.30 -20.04 33.02
CA LYS A 596 -11.06 -21.21 33.48
C LYS A 596 -10.12 -22.13 34.25
N ASP A 597 -10.52 -22.51 35.47
CA ASP A 597 -9.75 -23.45 36.28
C ASP A 597 -10.02 -24.87 35.80
N VAL A 598 -8.96 -25.57 35.36
CA VAL A 598 -9.05 -26.92 34.77
C VAL A 598 -8.18 -27.89 35.56
N HIS A 599 -8.84 -28.73 36.36
CA HIS A 599 -8.18 -29.70 37.23
C HIS A 599 -8.10 -31.09 36.58
N HIS A 600 -9.11 -31.50 35.81
CA HIS A 600 -9.22 -32.86 35.28
C HIS A 600 -8.88 -32.95 33.77
N LEU A 601 -9.22 -31.92 33.00
CA LEU A 601 -9.10 -31.83 31.54
C LEU A 601 -7.69 -32.11 31.02
N PRO A 602 -6.58 -31.59 31.60
CA PRO A 602 -5.24 -31.86 31.09
C PRO A 602 -4.86 -33.34 31.13
N ARG A 603 -5.39 -34.08 32.12
CA ARG A 603 -5.16 -35.54 32.23
C ARG A 603 -6.16 -36.30 31.35
N ALA A 604 -7.42 -35.87 31.32
CA ALA A 604 -8.47 -36.49 30.51
C ALA A 604 -8.18 -36.39 29.01
N VAL A 605 -7.55 -35.30 28.55
CA VAL A 605 -7.17 -35.10 27.14
C VAL A 605 -6.19 -36.18 26.65
N ARG A 606 -5.33 -36.73 27.51
CA ARG A 606 -4.45 -37.87 27.14
C ARG A 606 -5.23 -39.16 26.89
N LEU A 607 -6.31 -39.37 27.64
CA LEU A 607 -7.22 -40.51 27.44
C LEU A 607 -8.09 -40.29 26.20
N LEU A 608 -8.56 -39.06 26.01
CA LEU A 608 -9.28 -38.61 24.82
C LEU A 608 -8.45 -38.85 23.56
N GLU A 609 -7.18 -38.46 23.54
CA GLU A 609 -6.30 -38.65 22.38
C GLU A 609 -6.25 -40.12 21.97
N ARG A 610 -6.09 -41.03 22.93
CA ARG A 610 -6.04 -42.47 22.67
C ARG A 610 -7.38 -42.99 22.12
N SER A 611 -8.48 -42.56 22.73
CA SER A 611 -9.84 -42.92 22.30
C SER A 611 -10.10 -42.42 20.87
N LEU A 612 -9.79 -41.16 20.60
CA LEU A 612 -9.96 -40.51 19.31
C LEU A 612 -9.12 -41.19 18.23
N ARG A 613 -7.84 -41.47 18.48
CA ARG A 613 -6.99 -42.19 17.52
C ARG A 613 -7.55 -43.57 17.17
N GLY A 614 -8.17 -44.26 18.12
CA GLY A 614 -8.84 -45.53 17.88
C GLY A 614 -10.04 -45.43 16.94
N LEU A 615 -10.82 -44.36 17.05
CA LEU A 615 -11.95 -44.06 16.16
C LEU A 615 -11.46 -43.62 14.77
N LEU A 616 -10.52 -42.66 14.73
CA LEU A 616 -9.98 -42.13 13.47
C LEU A 616 -9.23 -43.21 12.65
N GLY A 617 -8.59 -44.18 13.29
CA GLY A 617 -7.94 -45.30 12.60
C GLY A 617 -8.91 -46.27 11.91
N GLN A 618 -10.20 -46.23 12.25
CA GLN A 618 -11.26 -47.02 11.62
C GLN A 618 -12.13 -46.21 10.65
N ALA A 619 -11.98 -44.88 10.67
CA ALA A 619 -12.75 -43.95 9.87
C ALA A 619 -12.26 -43.94 8.40
N ALA A 620 -13.19 -43.70 7.48
CA ALA A 620 -12.87 -43.37 6.10
C ALA A 620 -12.35 -41.93 6.00
N GLU A 621 -11.61 -41.62 4.93
CA GLU A 621 -11.12 -40.25 4.65
C GLU A 621 -12.26 -39.23 4.51
N SER A 622 -13.46 -39.69 4.14
CA SER A 622 -14.68 -38.89 4.03
C SER A 622 -15.47 -38.74 5.33
N ASP A 623 -15.05 -39.39 6.41
CA ASP A 623 -15.78 -39.32 7.67
C ASP A 623 -15.47 -38.01 8.41
N PRO A 624 -16.49 -37.34 8.98
CA PRO A 624 -16.31 -36.06 9.65
C PRO A 624 -15.59 -36.24 11.00
N VAL A 625 -14.47 -35.53 11.19
CA VAL A 625 -13.66 -35.62 12.42
C VAL A 625 -14.41 -35.06 13.65
N GLY A 626 -15.24 -34.03 13.46
CA GLY A 626 -15.99 -33.38 14.54
C GLY A 626 -16.87 -34.36 15.35
N PRO A 627 -17.78 -35.11 14.71
CA PRO A 627 -18.58 -36.14 15.36
C PRO A 627 -17.75 -37.22 16.07
N LEU A 628 -16.65 -37.69 15.46
CA LEU A 628 -15.76 -38.69 16.07
C LEU A 628 -15.06 -38.14 17.33
N LEU A 629 -14.70 -36.85 17.32
CA LEU A 629 -14.18 -36.17 18.50
C LEU A 629 -15.22 -36.08 19.61
N GLN A 630 -16.48 -35.76 19.31
CA GLN A 630 -17.55 -35.73 20.31
C GLN A 630 -17.85 -37.11 20.90
N GLU A 631 -17.80 -38.16 20.07
CA GLU A 631 -17.91 -39.55 20.53
C GLU A 631 -16.76 -39.89 21.48
N ALA A 632 -15.53 -39.54 21.11
CA ALA A 632 -14.35 -39.77 21.94
C ALA A 632 -14.41 -39.00 23.27
N ILE A 633 -14.91 -37.75 23.28
CA ILE A 633 -15.13 -36.94 24.50
C ILE A 633 -16.16 -37.64 25.40
N THR A 634 -17.30 -38.03 24.84
CA THR A 634 -18.37 -38.72 25.58
C THR A 634 -17.87 -40.02 26.20
N ALA A 635 -17.13 -40.83 25.43
CA ALA A 635 -16.50 -42.04 25.93
C ALA A 635 -15.49 -41.76 27.05
N THR A 636 -14.70 -40.69 26.92
CA THR A 636 -13.69 -40.29 27.93
C THR A 636 -14.35 -39.88 29.25
N VAL A 637 -15.45 -39.12 29.20
CA VAL A 637 -16.21 -38.71 30.40
C VAL A 637 -16.89 -39.91 31.06
N ASN A 638 -17.50 -40.81 30.27
CA ASN A 638 -18.23 -41.96 30.80
C ASN A 638 -17.32 -43.02 31.43
N ASN A 639 -16.14 -43.23 30.85
CA ASN A 639 -15.16 -44.23 31.29
C ASN A 639 -14.15 -43.67 32.33
N ALA A 640 -14.28 -42.41 32.74
CA ALA A 640 -13.45 -41.82 33.78
C ALA A 640 -13.77 -42.45 35.14
N ASP A 641 -12.76 -43.03 35.80
CA ASP A 641 -12.83 -43.56 37.16
C ASP A 641 -12.80 -42.41 38.18
N LEU A 642 -13.91 -41.68 38.25
CA LEU A 642 -14.12 -40.47 39.06
C LEU A 642 -15.46 -40.57 39.81
N ALA A 643 -15.53 -39.95 40.99
CA ALA A 643 -16.78 -39.80 41.71
C ALA A 643 -17.79 -38.96 40.91
N GLU A 644 -19.09 -39.10 41.20
CA GLU A 644 -20.16 -38.42 40.42
C GLU A 644 -20.00 -36.89 40.37
N SER A 645 -19.54 -36.28 41.47
CA SER A 645 -19.24 -34.84 41.55
C SER A 645 -18.06 -34.43 40.65
N GLU A 646 -16.97 -35.20 40.67
CA GLU A 646 -15.76 -34.94 39.87
C GLU A 646 -16.01 -35.20 38.38
N ARG A 647 -16.87 -36.18 38.05
CA ARG A 647 -17.31 -36.45 36.68
C ARG A 647 -18.15 -35.29 36.13
N ALA A 648 -18.99 -34.67 36.96
CA ALA A 648 -19.74 -33.48 36.58
C ALA A 648 -18.83 -32.26 36.34
N GLU A 649 -17.76 -32.12 37.11
CA GLU A 649 -16.71 -31.10 36.89
C GLU A 649 -15.95 -31.35 35.60
N LEU A 650 -15.49 -32.59 35.34
CA LEU A 650 -14.84 -32.95 34.08
C LEU A 650 -15.74 -32.69 32.87
N LYS A 651 -17.04 -32.97 32.97
CA LYS A 651 -18.00 -32.65 31.91
C LYS A 651 -18.04 -31.16 31.62
N ARG A 652 -18.10 -30.32 32.67
CA ARG A 652 -18.08 -28.85 32.52
C ARG A 652 -16.76 -28.35 31.90
N GLU A 653 -15.63 -28.95 32.26
CA GLU A 653 -14.34 -28.62 31.64
C GLU A 653 -14.31 -29.01 30.15
N PHE A 654 -14.93 -30.13 29.76
CA PHE A 654 -15.12 -30.49 28.35
C PHE A 654 -16.15 -29.62 27.62
N ASP A 655 -17.13 -29.05 28.31
CA ASP A 655 -18.02 -28.03 27.72
C ASP A 655 -17.20 -26.80 27.31
N TRP A 656 -16.29 -26.31 28.17
CA TRP A 656 -15.36 -25.22 27.80
C TRP A 656 -14.38 -25.62 26.70
N PHE A 657 -13.93 -26.88 26.68
CA PHE A 657 -13.10 -27.41 25.60
C PHE A 657 -13.83 -27.33 24.25
N ASN A 658 -15.11 -27.72 24.22
CA ASN A 658 -15.95 -27.64 23.03
C ASN A 658 -16.25 -26.18 22.62
N GLU A 659 -16.47 -25.29 23.60
CA GLU A 659 -16.60 -23.85 23.34
C GLU A 659 -15.33 -23.24 22.71
N GLU A 660 -14.13 -23.69 23.08
CA GLU A 660 -12.88 -23.21 22.47
C GLU A 660 -12.59 -23.78 21.09
N LEU A 661 -13.08 -24.99 20.82
CA LEU A 661 -12.95 -25.62 19.51
C LEU A 661 -13.93 -25.02 18.49
N ASP A 662 -15.11 -24.62 18.96
CA ASP A 662 -16.12 -23.83 18.22
C ASP A 662 -16.39 -24.31 16.79
N GLY A 663 -16.54 -25.63 16.63
CA GLY A 663 -16.81 -26.24 15.33
C GLY A 663 -15.69 -26.09 14.30
N PHE A 664 -14.46 -25.79 14.72
CA PHE A 664 -13.29 -25.83 13.84
C PHE A 664 -13.12 -27.23 13.26
N GLN A 665 -13.05 -27.31 11.93
CA GLN A 665 -13.08 -28.56 11.19
C GLN A 665 -11.68 -29.12 10.95
N PHE A 666 -11.59 -30.44 10.82
CA PHE A 666 -10.38 -31.16 10.44
C PHE A 666 -10.73 -32.26 9.44
N ALA A 667 -9.81 -32.54 8.51
CA ALA A 667 -9.96 -33.59 7.51
C ALA A 667 -8.97 -34.75 7.73
N LEU A 668 -9.45 -35.98 7.52
CA LEU A 668 -8.62 -37.17 7.38
C LEU A 668 -8.21 -37.30 5.93
N SER A 669 -7.00 -36.86 5.60
CA SER A 669 -6.51 -36.92 4.23
C SER A 669 -5.49 -38.04 4.04
N ARG A 670 -5.47 -38.63 2.85
CA ARG A 670 -4.51 -39.66 2.48
C ARG A 670 -3.04 -39.28 2.75
N PRO A 671 -2.52 -38.12 2.31
CA PRO A 671 -1.11 -37.78 2.48
C PRO A 671 -0.71 -37.49 3.92
N TYR A 672 -1.62 -36.99 4.76
CA TYR A 672 -1.27 -36.50 6.10
C TYR A 672 -1.74 -37.41 7.24
N TYR A 673 -2.79 -38.21 7.03
CA TYR A 673 -3.31 -39.13 8.04
C TYR A 673 -3.09 -40.59 7.63
N THR A 674 -3.73 -41.04 6.55
CA THR A 674 -3.79 -42.46 6.17
C THR A 674 -2.42 -43.07 5.86
N LEU A 675 -1.58 -42.37 5.09
CA LEU A 675 -0.24 -42.87 4.74
C LEU A 675 0.71 -42.88 5.95
N PRO A 676 0.82 -41.80 6.74
CA PRO A 676 1.60 -41.83 7.98
C PRO A 676 1.14 -42.92 8.96
N GLU A 677 -0.16 -43.05 9.24
CA GLU A 677 -0.67 -44.09 10.15
C GLU A 677 -0.33 -45.52 9.68
N LYS A 678 -0.33 -45.77 8.36
CA LYS A 678 0.12 -47.05 7.81
C LYS A 678 1.62 -47.30 7.99
N GLN A 679 2.44 -46.25 8.00
CA GLN A 679 3.89 -46.34 8.19
C GLN A 679 4.27 -46.49 9.67
N ALA A 680 3.66 -45.70 10.55
CA ALA A 680 3.87 -45.72 11.98
C ALA A 680 2.58 -45.35 12.72
N ALA A 681 2.09 -46.25 13.57
CA ALA A 681 0.89 -46.02 14.36
C ALA A 681 1.03 -44.78 15.25
N GLY A 682 0.03 -43.91 15.26
CA GLY A 682 0.01 -42.64 15.97
C GLY A 682 0.68 -41.48 15.22
N SER A 683 1.18 -41.68 14.00
CA SER A 683 1.89 -40.64 13.25
C SER A 683 1.02 -39.81 12.31
N GLY A 684 -0.30 -40.05 12.25
CA GLY A 684 -1.25 -39.28 11.44
C GLY A 684 -1.46 -37.85 11.94
N GLY A 685 -1.51 -36.91 10.99
CA GLY A 685 -1.82 -35.51 11.17
C GLY A 685 -3.20 -35.15 10.63
N LEU A 686 -3.85 -34.19 11.29
CA LEU A 686 -5.13 -33.62 10.90
C LEU A 686 -4.90 -32.38 10.04
N LEU A 687 -5.49 -32.35 8.84
CA LEU A 687 -5.45 -31.19 7.96
C LEU A 687 -6.57 -30.22 8.31
N SER A 688 -6.29 -28.92 8.25
CA SER A 688 -7.28 -27.84 8.26
C SER A 688 -7.03 -26.87 7.11
N ILE A 689 -8.11 -26.38 6.49
CA ILE A 689 -8.09 -25.24 5.57
C ILE A 689 -8.89 -24.14 6.23
N THR A 690 -8.28 -22.99 6.49
CA THR A 690 -8.93 -21.90 7.23
C THR A 690 -8.94 -20.63 6.41
N VAL A 691 -10.09 -19.96 6.33
CA VAL A 691 -10.20 -18.68 5.63
C VAL A 691 -9.79 -17.56 6.58
N ASN A 692 -8.80 -16.77 6.18
CA ASN A 692 -8.44 -15.52 6.83
C ASN A 692 -9.48 -14.44 6.46
N PRO A 693 -10.36 -14.03 7.38
CA PRO A 693 -11.39 -13.06 7.07
C PRO A 693 -10.82 -11.68 6.71
N TYR A 694 -9.64 -11.33 7.24
CA TYR A 694 -9.07 -9.99 7.10
C TYR A 694 -8.45 -9.75 5.73
N THR A 695 -7.96 -10.79 5.05
CA THR A 695 -7.30 -10.64 3.75
C THR A 695 -8.10 -11.24 2.59
N CYS A 696 -9.04 -12.16 2.84
CA CYS A 696 -9.88 -12.70 1.78
C CYS A 696 -10.66 -11.58 1.08
N LYS A 697 -10.58 -11.50 -0.24
CA LYS A 697 -11.36 -10.53 -1.00
C LYS A 697 -12.53 -11.15 -1.77
N GLY A 698 -12.73 -12.46 -1.66
CA GLY A 698 -13.85 -13.16 -2.29
C GLY A 698 -13.71 -13.32 -3.82
N CYS A 699 -12.48 -13.51 -4.34
CA CYS A 699 -12.28 -13.76 -5.78
C CYS A 699 -12.74 -15.15 -6.24
N MET A 700 -12.95 -16.10 -5.31
CA MET A 700 -13.36 -17.48 -5.58
C MET A 700 -12.45 -18.33 -6.47
N GLU A 701 -11.24 -17.85 -6.79
CA GLU A 701 -10.25 -18.66 -7.53
C GLU A 701 -9.91 -19.98 -6.81
N CYS A 702 -9.87 -19.98 -5.47
CA CYS A 702 -9.69 -21.18 -4.65
C CYS A 702 -10.83 -22.21 -4.79
N VAL A 703 -12.06 -21.75 -5.05
CA VAL A 703 -13.21 -22.61 -5.33
C VAL A 703 -13.09 -23.16 -6.75
N ALA A 704 -12.75 -22.30 -7.72
CA ALA A 704 -12.65 -22.67 -9.13
C ALA A 704 -11.60 -23.77 -9.41
N VAL A 705 -10.52 -23.84 -8.61
CA VAL A 705 -9.50 -24.90 -8.73
C VAL A 705 -9.76 -26.14 -7.88
N CYS A 706 -10.89 -26.21 -7.18
CA CYS A 706 -11.25 -27.33 -6.31
C CYS A 706 -12.16 -28.32 -7.05
N ASP A 707 -11.57 -29.36 -7.63
CA ASP A 707 -12.30 -30.40 -8.39
C ASP A 707 -13.18 -31.31 -7.51
N ASP A 708 -12.93 -31.35 -6.20
CA ASP A 708 -13.58 -32.26 -5.25
C ASP A 708 -14.80 -31.64 -4.54
N ALA A 709 -15.18 -30.41 -4.88
CA ALA A 709 -16.21 -29.64 -4.16
C ALA A 709 -15.97 -29.57 -2.63
N ALA A 710 -14.70 -29.51 -2.23
CA ALA A 710 -14.28 -29.26 -0.85
C ALA A 710 -14.32 -27.78 -0.47
N LEU A 711 -14.52 -26.89 -1.45
CA LEU A 711 -14.75 -25.47 -1.26
C LEU A 711 -16.00 -25.06 -2.04
N VAL A 712 -16.90 -24.34 -1.38
CA VAL A 712 -18.13 -23.80 -1.99
C VAL A 712 -18.28 -22.32 -1.66
N PRO A 713 -18.81 -21.49 -2.57
CA PRO A 713 -19.10 -20.10 -2.25
C PRO A 713 -20.32 -20.02 -1.35
N VAL A 714 -20.24 -19.22 -0.29
CA VAL A 714 -21.37 -18.91 0.59
C VAL A 714 -21.52 -17.41 0.78
N ARG A 715 -22.77 -16.97 0.94
CA ARG A 715 -23.10 -15.57 1.22
C ARG A 715 -22.55 -15.16 2.58
N GLN A 716 -21.86 -14.02 2.62
CA GLN A 716 -21.36 -13.45 3.84
C GLN A 716 -22.49 -12.80 4.65
N THR A 717 -22.56 -13.17 5.93
CA THR A 717 -23.41 -12.58 6.98
C THR A 717 -22.57 -12.12 8.17
N GLY A 718 -23.12 -11.30 9.07
CA GLY A 718 -22.43 -10.90 10.31
C GLY A 718 -21.95 -12.10 11.12
N ASP A 719 -22.81 -13.10 11.29
CA ASP A 719 -22.49 -14.35 11.98
C ASP A 719 -21.37 -15.13 11.27
N SER A 720 -21.40 -15.22 9.94
CA SER A 720 -20.33 -15.90 9.20
C SER A 720 -18.98 -15.21 9.37
N VAL A 721 -18.95 -13.87 9.40
CA VAL A 721 -17.71 -13.10 9.62
C VAL A 721 -17.19 -13.31 11.04
N GLN A 722 -18.08 -13.35 12.03
CA GLN A 722 -17.71 -13.66 13.40
C GLN A 722 -17.11 -15.06 13.51
N GLN A 723 -17.77 -16.06 12.92
CA GLN A 723 -17.27 -17.44 12.90
C GLN A 723 -15.90 -17.54 12.22
N LEU A 724 -15.71 -16.87 11.07
CA LEU A 724 -14.40 -16.84 10.40
C LEU A 724 -13.31 -16.21 11.29
N ARG A 725 -13.63 -15.16 12.06
CA ARG A 725 -12.69 -14.53 12.99
C ARG A 725 -12.36 -15.45 14.16
N GLU A 726 -13.33 -16.17 14.70
CA GLU A 726 -13.13 -17.16 15.76
C GLU A 726 -12.25 -18.32 15.29
N GLN A 727 -12.55 -18.89 14.12
CA GLN A 727 -11.76 -19.93 13.48
C GLN A 727 -10.34 -19.46 13.13
N TRP A 728 -10.19 -18.24 12.60
CA TRP A 728 -8.88 -17.66 12.33
C TRP A 728 -8.06 -17.46 13.60
N ASN A 729 -8.69 -17.00 14.69
CA ASN A 729 -8.03 -16.88 15.99
C ASN A 729 -7.58 -18.23 16.54
N PHE A 730 -8.35 -19.31 16.31
CA PHE A 730 -7.93 -20.66 16.66
C PHE A 730 -6.76 -21.12 15.78
N TRP A 731 -6.84 -20.91 14.47
CA TRP A 731 -5.75 -21.20 13.54
C TRP A 731 -4.46 -20.49 13.95
N LEU A 732 -4.50 -19.22 14.33
CA LEU A 732 -3.32 -18.47 14.80
C LEU A 732 -2.63 -19.09 16.03
N ASP A 733 -3.38 -19.76 16.89
CA ASP A 733 -2.87 -20.36 18.13
C ASP A 733 -2.38 -21.81 17.96
N LEU A 734 -2.76 -22.49 16.87
CA LEU A 734 -2.19 -23.78 16.50
C LEU A 734 -0.68 -23.63 16.15
N PRO A 735 0.16 -24.64 16.38
CA PRO A 735 1.56 -24.60 15.94
C PRO A 735 1.67 -24.65 14.39
N THR A 736 2.85 -24.30 13.85
CA THR A 736 3.14 -24.51 12.42
C THR A 736 3.15 -26.00 12.07
N THR A 737 2.95 -26.32 10.80
CA THR A 737 3.00 -27.71 10.31
C THR A 737 4.36 -28.34 10.62
N PRO A 738 4.41 -29.49 11.30
CA PRO A 738 5.66 -30.23 11.49
C PRO A 738 6.33 -30.58 10.15
N GLN A 739 7.66 -30.45 10.08
CA GLN A 739 8.45 -30.68 8.85
C GLN A 739 8.14 -32.02 8.17
N LYS A 740 7.85 -33.07 8.94
CA LYS A 740 7.52 -34.40 8.42
C LYS A 740 6.27 -34.46 7.53
N TYR A 741 5.39 -33.45 7.60
CA TYR A 741 4.21 -33.33 6.74
C TYR A 741 4.42 -32.36 5.57
N ILE A 742 5.52 -31.61 5.55
CA ILE A 742 5.94 -30.85 4.37
C ILE A 742 6.57 -31.86 3.42
N ARG A 743 5.90 -32.15 2.30
CA ARG A 743 6.23 -33.24 1.38
C ARG A 743 7.34 -32.84 0.39
N VAL A 744 8.36 -32.16 0.90
CA VAL A 744 9.56 -31.78 0.16
C VAL A 744 10.71 -32.62 0.71
N ASP A 745 11.22 -33.52 -0.12
CA ASP A 745 12.30 -34.44 0.25
C ASP A 745 13.64 -33.68 0.33
N ASP A 746 13.90 -32.83 -0.66
CA ASP A 746 15.04 -31.93 -0.71
C ASP A 746 14.65 -30.64 -1.43
N LEU A 747 14.56 -29.54 -0.68
CA LEU A 747 14.15 -28.25 -1.22
C LEU A 747 15.20 -27.66 -2.15
N GLU A 748 16.50 -27.80 -1.86
CA GLU A 748 17.55 -27.22 -2.70
C GLU A 748 17.67 -27.95 -4.04
N GLN A 749 17.35 -29.24 -4.06
CA GLN A 749 17.27 -30.04 -5.30
C GLN A 749 15.89 -29.98 -5.98
N GLY A 750 14.89 -29.33 -5.38
CA GLY A 750 13.54 -29.25 -5.93
C GLY A 750 12.80 -30.59 -5.97
N ILE A 751 13.09 -31.51 -5.05
CA ILE A 751 12.52 -32.86 -5.02
C ILE A 751 11.31 -32.91 -4.08
N GLY A 752 10.16 -33.31 -4.60
CA GLY A 752 8.92 -33.53 -3.84
C GLY A 752 7.74 -32.67 -4.33
N ALA A 753 6.74 -32.51 -3.48
CA ALA A 753 5.59 -31.63 -3.71
C ALA A 753 5.90 -30.22 -3.17
N LEU A 754 6.50 -29.38 -4.01
CA LEU A 754 7.12 -28.11 -3.60
C LEU A 754 6.09 -27.10 -3.08
N GLU A 755 4.85 -27.15 -3.56
CA GLU A 755 3.78 -26.28 -3.07
C GLU A 755 3.47 -26.48 -1.57
N THR A 756 3.84 -27.64 -1.00
CA THR A 756 3.60 -27.92 0.43
C THR A 756 4.47 -27.09 1.38
N ILE A 757 5.45 -26.32 0.88
CA ILE A 757 6.13 -25.29 1.68
C ILE A 757 5.15 -24.26 2.25
N LEU A 758 3.99 -24.06 1.59
CA LEU A 758 2.93 -23.17 2.05
C LEU A 758 2.16 -23.69 3.27
N LEU A 759 2.39 -24.94 3.69
CA LEU A 759 1.88 -25.46 4.96
C LEU A 759 2.68 -24.94 6.17
N ASP A 760 3.89 -24.41 5.95
CA ASP A 760 4.62 -23.70 6.98
C ASP A 760 4.06 -22.28 7.15
N LYS A 761 3.67 -21.94 8.37
CA LYS A 761 3.05 -20.65 8.69
C LYS A 761 3.96 -19.47 8.39
N GLN A 762 5.28 -19.62 8.60
CA GLN A 762 6.21 -18.53 8.40
C GLN A 762 6.40 -18.27 6.90
N ALA A 763 6.58 -19.31 6.08
CA ALA A 763 6.65 -19.19 4.63
C ALA A 763 5.33 -18.64 4.03
N TYR A 764 4.18 -19.14 4.50
CA TYR A 764 2.88 -18.66 4.05
C TYR A 764 2.63 -17.19 4.41
N SER A 765 2.98 -16.80 5.64
CA SER A 765 2.78 -15.42 6.16
C SER A 765 3.93 -14.47 5.81
N GLY A 766 4.90 -14.91 5.00
CA GLY A 766 5.97 -14.08 4.44
C GLY A 766 5.45 -12.96 3.51
N PHE A 767 4.15 -12.97 3.21
CA PHE A 767 3.47 -11.94 2.45
C PHE A 767 2.13 -11.62 3.13
N ALA A 768 2.01 -10.45 3.77
CA ALA A 768 0.90 -10.18 4.69
C ALA A 768 -0.45 -9.93 3.99
N SER A 769 -0.43 -9.59 2.69
CA SER A 769 -1.61 -9.14 1.92
C SER A 769 -2.41 -8.05 2.64
N GLY A 770 -3.71 -7.87 2.38
CA GLY A 770 -4.48 -6.74 2.90
C GLY A 770 -4.22 -5.43 2.16
N ASP A 771 -3.61 -5.51 0.98
CA ASP A 771 -3.32 -4.40 0.08
C ASP A 771 -4.42 -4.13 -0.96
N GLY A 772 -4.21 -3.10 -1.77
CA GLY A 772 -5.15 -2.58 -2.76
C GLY A 772 -5.23 -3.30 -4.11
N ALA A 773 -4.62 -4.48 -4.30
CA ALA A 773 -4.69 -5.18 -5.58
C ALA A 773 -6.11 -5.65 -5.92
N CYS A 774 -6.37 -5.84 -7.21
CA CYS A 774 -7.63 -6.40 -7.71
C CYS A 774 -7.91 -7.80 -7.14
N LEU A 775 -9.19 -8.18 -7.13
CA LEU A 775 -9.64 -9.55 -6.88
C LEU A 775 -9.02 -10.48 -7.93
N GLY A 776 -8.42 -11.61 -7.51
CA GLY A 776 -7.84 -12.58 -8.44
C GLY A 776 -6.47 -12.21 -9.03
N CYS A 777 -5.81 -11.17 -8.52
CA CYS A 777 -4.59 -10.64 -9.13
C CYS A 777 -3.46 -11.68 -9.20
N SER A 778 -3.14 -12.16 -10.42
CA SER A 778 -2.11 -13.19 -10.60
C SER A 778 -0.69 -12.70 -10.30
N GLU A 779 -0.41 -11.39 -10.36
CA GLU A 779 0.88 -10.83 -9.93
C GLU A 779 1.18 -11.21 -8.48
N LYS A 780 0.15 -11.18 -7.62
CA LYS A 780 0.30 -11.46 -6.19
C LYS A 780 0.55 -12.94 -5.92
N THR A 781 -0.17 -13.84 -6.58
CA THR A 781 0.05 -15.29 -6.45
C THR A 781 1.51 -15.63 -6.76
N VAL A 782 2.05 -15.09 -7.87
CA VAL A 782 3.45 -15.26 -8.24
C VAL A 782 4.41 -14.73 -7.17
N LEU A 783 4.17 -13.52 -6.67
CA LEU A 783 5.03 -12.90 -5.66
C LEU A 783 4.96 -13.64 -4.31
N HIS A 784 3.79 -14.15 -3.93
CA HIS A 784 3.63 -14.95 -2.72
C HIS A 784 4.43 -16.25 -2.81
N LEU A 785 4.32 -16.98 -3.92
CA LEU A 785 5.11 -18.21 -4.16
C LEU A 785 6.61 -17.93 -4.14
N PHE A 786 7.06 -16.84 -4.76
CA PHE A 786 8.47 -16.46 -4.74
C PHE A 786 8.96 -16.15 -3.32
N VAL A 787 8.22 -15.34 -2.56
CA VAL A 787 8.56 -14.98 -1.18
C VAL A 787 8.56 -16.20 -0.26
N ALA A 788 7.55 -17.07 -0.39
CA ALA A 788 7.49 -18.33 0.36
C ALA A 788 8.69 -19.24 0.05
N THR A 789 9.12 -19.29 -1.21
CA THR A 789 10.31 -20.05 -1.64
C THR A 789 11.58 -19.50 -0.98
N VAL A 790 11.74 -18.17 -0.96
CA VAL A 790 12.89 -17.53 -0.28
C VAL A 790 12.87 -17.82 1.21
N ASP A 791 11.72 -17.70 1.87
CA ASP A 791 11.60 -17.99 3.30
C ASP A 791 11.93 -19.45 3.61
N ALA A 792 11.41 -20.39 2.82
CA ALA A 792 11.66 -21.83 2.99
C ALA A 792 13.16 -22.19 2.83
N LEU A 793 13.88 -21.51 1.94
CA LEU A 793 15.33 -21.68 1.77
C LEU A 793 16.14 -21.02 2.90
N MET A 794 15.75 -19.83 3.34
CA MET A 794 16.52 -19.04 4.31
C MET A 794 16.38 -19.55 5.75
N GLN A 795 15.20 -20.01 6.15
CA GLN A 795 14.93 -20.50 7.51
C GLN A 795 15.96 -21.57 8.00
N PRO A 796 16.17 -22.70 7.30
CA PRO A 796 17.12 -23.71 7.75
C PRO A 796 18.57 -23.20 7.76
N ARG A 797 18.94 -22.33 6.80
CA ARG A 797 20.28 -21.73 6.72
C ARG A 797 20.56 -20.81 7.91
N VAL A 798 19.61 -19.95 8.26
CA VAL A 798 19.72 -19.07 9.45
C VAL A 798 19.81 -19.89 10.73
N LYS A 799 19.02 -20.97 10.85
CA LYS A 799 19.09 -21.87 12.01
C LYS A 799 20.46 -22.53 12.15
N ALA A 800 21.03 -23.04 11.05
CA ALA A 800 22.38 -23.60 11.05
C ALA A 800 23.44 -22.55 11.41
N GLN A 801 23.29 -21.33 10.89
CA GLN A 801 24.20 -20.22 11.19
C GLN A 801 24.14 -19.80 12.67
N LEU A 802 22.96 -19.77 13.28
CA LEU A 802 22.82 -19.51 14.72
C LEU A 802 23.54 -20.56 15.56
N ALA A 803 23.41 -21.84 15.21
CA ALA A 803 24.11 -22.93 15.89
C ALA A 803 25.65 -22.80 15.74
N ARG A 804 26.14 -22.43 14.55
CA ARG A 804 27.57 -22.15 14.32
C ARG A 804 28.06 -20.98 15.17
N LEU A 805 27.30 -19.90 15.24
CA LEU A 805 27.64 -18.74 16.08
C LEU A 805 27.67 -19.10 17.57
N ASP A 806 26.75 -19.95 18.03
CA ASP A 806 26.74 -20.42 19.42
C ASP A 806 27.97 -21.23 19.79
N ASP A 807 28.37 -22.19 18.95
CA ASP A 807 29.62 -22.93 19.15
C ASP A 807 30.84 -21.99 19.16
N LEU A 808 30.92 -21.11 18.16
CA LEU A 808 32.05 -20.22 17.98
C LEU A 808 32.20 -19.24 19.16
N ILE A 809 31.11 -18.63 19.60
CA ILE A 809 31.06 -17.76 20.79
C ILE A 809 31.50 -18.55 22.03
N GLY A 810 30.95 -19.75 22.25
CA GLY A 810 31.29 -20.57 23.42
C GLY A 810 32.75 -21.06 23.43
N ARG A 811 33.33 -21.33 22.25
CA ARG A 811 34.76 -21.66 22.12
C ARG A 811 35.65 -20.45 22.35
N LEU A 812 35.28 -19.29 21.80
CA LEU A 812 36.06 -18.06 21.97
C LEU A 812 36.05 -17.57 23.43
N GLU A 813 34.91 -17.66 24.12
CA GLU A 813 34.84 -17.35 25.56
C GLU A 813 35.74 -18.26 26.40
N ARG A 814 35.75 -19.57 26.09
CA ARG A 814 36.65 -20.53 26.74
C ARG A 814 38.12 -20.22 26.44
N HIS A 815 38.44 -19.88 25.20
CA HIS A 815 39.79 -19.52 24.78
C HIS A 815 40.32 -18.30 25.54
N ILE A 816 39.51 -17.23 25.64
CA ILE A 816 39.85 -16.03 26.44
C ILE A 816 40.09 -16.41 27.90
N ARG A 817 39.19 -17.18 28.52
CA ARG A 817 39.32 -17.61 29.92
C ARG A 817 40.59 -18.43 30.15
N LEU A 818 40.92 -19.37 29.26
CA LEU A 818 42.10 -20.22 29.40
C LEU A 818 43.39 -19.41 29.28
N GLN A 819 43.49 -18.48 28.34
CA GLN A 819 44.65 -17.60 28.19
C GLN A 819 44.84 -16.69 29.42
N LEU A 820 43.76 -16.10 29.94
CA LEU A 820 43.81 -15.29 31.16
C LEU A 820 44.25 -16.10 32.39
N VAL A 821 43.92 -17.40 32.44
CA VAL A 821 44.30 -18.30 33.56
C VAL A 821 45.73 -18.84 33.40
N GLN A 822 46.19 -19.11 32.17
CA GLN A 822 47.55 -19.63 31.90
C GLN A 822 48.65 -18.63 32.28
N GLU A 823 48.39 -17.33 32.21
CA GLU A 823 49.34 -16.27 32.59
C GLU A 823 49.36 -15.97 34.11
N VAL A 824 48.39 -16.47 34.87
CA VAL A 824 48.42 -16.43 36.34
C VAL A 824 49.18 -17.66 36.83
N ASN A 825 50.46 -17.51 37.20
CA ASN A 825 51.27 -18.63 37.69
C ASN A 825 50.83 -19.06 39.10
N VAL A 826 49.81 -19.92 39.18
CA VAL A 826 49.25 -20.46 40.44
C VAL A 826 50.14 -21.55 41.07
N THR A 827 51.25 -21.91 40.42
CA THR A 827 52.14 -22.99 40.88
C THR A 827 53.32 -22.51 41.73
N ASP A 828 53.55 -21.20 41.83
CA ASP A 828 54.48 -20.65 42.83
C ASP A 828 53.80 -20.56 44.20
N THR A 829 53.78 -21.71 44.89
CA THR A 829 53.27 -21.84 46.26
C THR A 829 53.99 -20.91 47.25
N THR A 830 55.21 -20.48 46.93
CA THR A 830 56.02 -19.55 47.71
C THR A 830 55.53 -18.11 47.58
N ALA A 831 55.14 -17.68 46.37
CA ALA A 831 54.54 -16.37 46.11
C ALA A 831 53.13 -16.26 46.69
N LEU A 832 52.30 -17.29 46.50
CA LEU A 832 50.94 -17.38 47.07
C LEU A 832 50.93 -17.33 48.60
N ALA A 833 51.86 -18.05 49.26
CA ALA A 833 52.00 -18.00 50.71
C ALA A 833 52.47 -16.61 51.21
N LYS A 834 53.34 -15.92 50.47
CA LYS A 834 53.78 -14.55 50.79
C LYS A 834 52.64 -13.53 50.66
N ILE A 835 51.82 -13.63 49.62
CA ILE A 835 50.64 -12.78 49.40
C ILE A 835 49.63 -12.98 50.54
N LEU A 836 49.28 -14.24 50.85
CA LEU A 836 48.38 -14.58 51.95
C LEU A 836 48.90 -14.14 53.33
N SER A 837 50.23 -14.12 53.54
CA SER A 837 50.84 -13.67 54.80
C SER A 837 50.89 -12.15 54.97
N ARG A 838 50.70 -11.38 53.89
CA ARG A 838 50.75 -9.91 53.89
C ARG A 838 49.37 -9.25 53.99
N THR A 839 48.29 -10.00 53.84
CA THR A 839 46.92 -9.47 53.85
C THR A 839 46.25 -9.77 55.19
N GLY A 840 45.97 -8.75 55.98
CA GLY A 840 45.07 -8.86 57.13
C GLY A 840 43.61 -8.67 56.68
N ASP A 841 42.76 -9.61 57.09
CA ASP A 841 41.27 -9.54 57.22
C ASP A 841 40.45 -8.72 56.19
N HIS A 842 40.83 -8.75 54.91
CA HIS A 842 40.01 -8.25 53.80
C HIS A 842 39.83 -9.30 52.70
N ASP A 843 38.63 -9.34 52.12
CA ASP A 843 38.29 -10.21 50.99
C ASP A 843 39.15 -9.85 49.77
N LEU A 844 39.98 -10.79 49.34
CA LEU A 844 40.83 -10.64 48.16
C LEU A 844 40.02 -10.81 46.88
N THR A 845 40.07 -9.81 45.99
CA THR A 845 39.56 -9.97 44.62
C THR A 845 40.64 -10.57 43.71
N LEU A 846 40.23 -11.22 42.62
CA LEU A 846 41.15 -11.76 41.60
C LEU A 846 42.10 -10.69 41.03
N SER A 847 41.65 -9.42 40.98
CA SER A 847 42.45 -8.27 40.55
C SER A 847 43.54 -7.90 41.56
N ASP A 848 43.28 -8.04 42.86
CA ASP A 848 44.27 -7.75 43.92
C ASP A 848 45.39 -8.80 43.94
N ILE A 849 45.04 -10.06 43.68
CA ILE A 849 45.99 -11.19 43.59
C ILE A 849 46.86 -11.05 42.33
N ALA A 850 46.27 -10.70 41.18
CA ALA A 850 47.00 -10.52 39.93
C ALA A 850 48.02 -9.37 40.01
N ARG A 851 47.64 -8.21 40.57
CA ARG A 851 48.52 -7.04 40.72
C ARG A 851 49.72 -7.31 41.63
N GLN A 852 49.56 -8.12 42.68
CA GLN A 852 50.66 -8.49 43.57
C GLN A 852 51.59 -9.56 42.99
N LEU A 853 51.08 -10.41 42.09
CA LEU A 853 51.88 -11.39 41.35
C LEU A 853 52.75 -10.74 40.26
N GLU A 854 52.28 -9.67 39.60
CA GLU A 854 53.05 -8.90 38.61
C GLU A 854 54.30 -8.21 39.22
N ASP A 855 54.24 -7.78 40.48
CA ASP A 855 55.38 -7.16 41.20
C ASP A 855 56.51 -8.16 41.56
N MET A 856 56.25 -9.47 41.47
CA MET A 856 57.18 -10.55 41.84
C MET A 856 57.61 -11.36 40.60
N GLN A 857 58.42 -10.75 39.73
CA GLN A 857 59.13 -11.34 38.56
C GLN A 857 58.62 -12.68 38.00
N GLY A 858 57.99 -12.65 36.81
CA GLY A 858 57.97 -13.81 35.90
C GLY A 858 56.70 -14.06 35.07
N SER A 859 55.67 -13.20 35.09
CA SER A 859 54.54 -13.31 34.15
C SER A 859 54.86 -12.60 32.84
N GLN A 860 54.47 -13.18 31.70
CA GLN A 860 54.38 -12.40 30.48
C GLN A 860 53.16 -11.48 30.63
N PRO A 861 53.27 -10.16 30.39
CA PRO A 861 52.11 -9.29 30.45
C PRO A 861 51.08 -9.76 29.41
N ILE A 862 49.82 -9.92 29.82
CA ILE A 862 48.71 -10.19 28.88
C ILE A 862 48.81 -9.15 27.78
N ASP A 863 48.96 -9.58 26.52
CA ASP A 863 49.03 -8.67 25.39
C ASP A 863 47.71 -7.86 25.33
N PRO A 864 47.74 -6.56 25.67
CA PRO A 864 46.52 -5.76 25.74
C PRO A 864 45.94 -5.54 24.35
N ALA A 865 46.76 -5.61 23.30
CA ALA A 865 46.31 -5.53 21.91
C ALA A 865 45.54 -6.80 21.51
N TRP A 866 46.08 -7.97 21.85
CA TRP A 866 45.38 -9.25 21.67
C TRP A 866 44.05 -9.27 22.43
N LEU A 867 44.04 -8.96 23.73
CA LEU A 867 42.82 -9.04 24.55
C LEU A 867 41.75 -8.09 24.02
N LYS A 868 42.12 -6.85 23.65
CA LYS A 868 41.20 -5.89 23.03
C LYS A 868 40.64 -6.40 21.70
N ARG A 869 41.47 -7.01 20.85
CA ARG A 869 41.06 -7.57 19.55
C ARG A 869 40.08 -8.72 19.74
N VAL A 870 40.40 -9.69 20.58
CA VAL A 870 39.60 -10.91 20.79
C VAL A 870 38.30 -10.61 21.54
N THR A 871 38.30 -9.70 22.51
CA THR A 871 37.06 -9.23 23.17
C THR A 871 36.17 -8.42 22.22
N GLY A 872 36.77 -7.57 21.37
CA GLY A 872 36.04 -6.88 20.30
C GLY A 872 35.45 -7.84 19.27
N LEU A 873 36.16 -8.93 18.96
CA LEU A 873 35.68 -10.00 18.10
C LEU A 873 34.49 -10.76 18.70
N LEU A 874 34.58 -11.13 19.98
CA LEU A 874 33.48 -11.74 20.74
C LEU A 874 32.24 -10.84 20.75
N SER A 875 32.43 -9.53 20.98
CA SER A 875 31.34 -8.55 20.93
C SER A 875 30.66 -8.50 19.55
N ARG A 876 31.44 -8.47 18.46
CA ARG A 876 30.92 -8.53 17.09
C ARG A 876 30.16 -9.82 16.78
N LEU A 877 30.62 -10.97 17.27
CA LEU A 877 29.90 -12.25 17.09
C LEU A 877 28.57 -12.27 17.86
N LYS A 878 28.55 -11.74 19.09
CA LYS A 878 27.31 -11.62 19.88
C LYS A 878 26.31 -10.67 19.23
N ASP A 879 26.77 -9.52 18.73
CA ASP A 879 25.93 -8.60 17.95
C ASP A 879 25.41 -9.27 16.68
N LEU A 880 26.25 -10.02 15.95
CA LEU A 880 25.83 -10.76 14.76
C LEU A 880 24.75 -11.81 15.08
N LYS A 881 24.93 -12.59 16.17
CA LYS A 881 23.92 -13.53 16.65
C LYS A 881 22.61 -12.81 16.99
N TRP A 882 22.69 -11.70 17.72
CA TRP A 882 21.53 -10.88 18.07
C TRP A 882 20.79 -10.38 16.82
N ARG A 883 21.51 -9.93 15.79
CA ARG A 883 20.90 -9.50 14.51
C ARG A 883 20.15 -10.62 13.79
N TYR A 884 20.59 -11.89 13.90
CA TYR A 884 19.88 -13.03 13.30
C TYR A 884 18.69 -13.50 14.15
N LEU A 885 18.75 -13.36 15.48
CA LEU A 885 17.73 -13.87 16.40
C LEU A 885 16.61 -12.85 16.69
N GLU A 886 16.97 -11.61 17.01
CA GLU A 886 16.05 -10.57 17.48
C GLU A 886 16.10 -9.35 16.57
N GLY A 887 17.29 -8.77 16.37
CA GLY A 887 17.47 -7.51 15.64
C GLY A 887 16.64 -6.35 16.20
N THR A 888 16.60 -5.23 15.48
CA THR A 888 15.81 -4.06 15.89
C THR A 888 14.30 -4.28 15.74
N SER A 889 13.89 -5.25 14.94
CA SER A 889 12.48 -5.58 14.68
C SER A 889 11.90 -6.59 15.67
N GLY A 890 12.71 -7.25 16.50
CA GLY A 890 12.28 -8.37 17.33
C GLY A 890 12.01 -9.67 16.55
N ARG A 891 12.32 -9.72 15.24
CA ARG A 891 12.08 -10.87 14.34
C ARG A 891 13.35 -11.39 13.66
N GLY A 892 14.51 -10.90 14.07
CA GLY A 892 15.78 -11.18 13.43
C GLY A 892 15.95 -10.44 12.09
N ARG A 893 16.94 -10.89 11.33
CA ARG A 893 17.28 -10.32 10.02
C ARG A 893 16.23 -10.72 8.98
N SER A 894 15.81 -9.78 8.14
CA SER A 894 14.93 -10.06 7.01
C SER A 894 15.54 -11.05 6.02
N ASN A 895 14.70 -11.90 5.45
CA ASN A 895 15.13 -12.96 4.53
C ASN A 895 15.42 -12.47 3.10
N MET A 896 14.98 -11.27 2.72
CA MET A 896 15.27 -10.65 1.42
C MET A 896 15.12 -9.12 1.45
N GLY A 897 15.40 -8.46 0.33
CA GLY A 897 15.04 -7.07 0.07
C GLY A 897 14.55 -6.87 -1.37
N MET A 898 13.63 -5.93 -1.59
CA MET A 898 12.96 -5.75 -2.88
C MET A 898 13.02 -4.31 -3.40
N LEU A 899 13.40 -4.15 -4.68
CA LEU A 899 13.43 -2.90 -5.42
C LEU A 899 12.39 -2.99 -6.54
N ASN A 900 11.30 -2.26 -6.39
CA ASN A 900 10.14 -2.38 -7.28
C ASN A 900 10.08 -1.22 -8.25
N ALA A 901 9.87 -1.50 -9.53
CA ALA A 901 9.57 -0.47 -10.52
C ALA A 901 8.15 0.07 -10.32
N THR A 902 7.93 1.31 -10.74
CA THR A 902 6.58 1.90 -10.71
C THR A 902 5.63 1.08 -11.61
N GLY A 903 4.47 0.69 -11.11
CA GLY A 903 3.52 -0.16 -11.83
C GLY A 903 2.44 -0.70 -10.89
N CYS A 904 1.69 -1.72 -11.30
CA CYS A 904 0.68 -2.34 -10.41
C CYS A 904 1.34 -2.83 -9.12
N THR A 905 2.47 -3.55 -9.22
CA THR A 905 3.25 -4.07 -8.09
C THR A 905 3.70 -3.01 -7.09
N SER A 906 3.96 -1.77 -7.50
CA SER A 906 4.27 -0.67 -6.58
C SER A 906 3.01 -0.01 -6.05
N VAL A 907 1.96 0.11 -6.86
CA VAL A 907 0.70 0.75 -6.44
C VAL A 907 0.02 -0.06 -5.35
N TRP A 908 -0.31 -1.33 -5.59
CA TRP A 908 -0.87 -2.13 -4.51
C TRP A 908 0.19 -2.44 -3.43
N GLY A 909 1.48 -2.44 -3.78
CA GLY A 909 2.57 -2.72 -2.83
C GLY A 909 2.93 -1.60 -1.85
N SER A 910 2.61 -0.34 -2.16
CA SER A 910 3.07 0.80 -1.34
C SER A 910 2.19 2.05 -1.45
N THR A 911 0.90 1.93 -1.77
CA THR A 911 -0.02 3.08 -1.58
C THR A 911 -0.14 3.37 -0.10
N TYR A 912 0.36 4.53 0.30
CA TYR A 912 0.38 4.95 1.70
C TYR A 912 -1.03 4.91 2.32
N PRO A 913 -1.21 4.31 3.51
CA PRO A 913 -0.18 3.81 4.43
C PRO A 913 0.04 2.28 4.35
N PHE A 914 -0.37 1.60 3.27
CA PHE A 914 -0.44 0.13 3.20
C PHE A 914 0.74 -0.50 2.45
N ASN A 915 1.38 -1.48 3.10
CA ASN A 915 2.48 -2.26 2.52
C ASN A 915 2.36 -3.74 2.95
N PRO A 916 2.32 -4.70 2.01
CA PRO A 916 2.15 -6.12 2.33
C PRO A 916 3.45 -6.87 2.63
N TYR A 917 4.61 -6.24 2.42
CA TYR A 917 5.90 -6.90 2.48
C TYR A 917 6.49 -6.84 3.91
N PRO A 918 6.95 -7.95 4.51
CA PRO A 918 7.56 -7.96 5.85
C PRO A 918 9.08 -7.71 5.83
N PHE A 919 9.61 -7.11 4.76
CA PHE A 919 11.04 -6.93 4.53
C PHE A 919 11.33 -5.58 3.85
N PRO A 920 12.61 -5.12 3.81
CA PRO A 920 12.98 -3.87 3.16
C PRO A 920 12.50 -3.81 1.72
N TRP A 921 11.74 -2.78 1.41
CA TRP A 921 11.14 -2.55 0.10
C TRP A 921 11.39 -1.10 -0.34
N SER A 922 11.64 -0.87 -1.62
CA SER A 922 11.80 0.49 -2.15
C SER A 922 11.30 0.61 -3.58
N ASN A 923 10.71 1.75 -3.91
CA ASN A 923 10.41 2.19 -5.27
C ASN A 923 11.04 3.56 -5.48
N HIS A 924 11.72 3.74 -6.62
CA HIS A 924 12.31 5.02 -7.01
C HIS A 924 11.59 5.57 -8.23
N LEU A 925 11.85 5.03 -9.43
CA LEU A 925 11.15 5.40 -10.66
C LEU A 925 10.68 4.17 -11.43
N PHE A 926 10.01 4.42 -12.55
CA PHE A 926 9.46 3.38 -13.42
C PHE A 926 10.56 2.56 -14.09
N GLN A 927 11.66 3.20 -14.49
CA GLN A 927 12.65 2.62 -15.40
C GLN A 927 13.88 1.99 -14.72
N ASP A 928 14.09 2.18 -13.42
CA ASP A 928 15.44 2.02 -12.83
C ASP A 928 15.53 1.07 -11.63
N SER A 929 14.51 0.26 -11.35
CA SER A 929 14.54 -0.71 -10.25
C SER A 929 15.74 -1.68 -10.32
N THR A 930 16.13 -2.09 -11.53
CA THR A 930 17.32 -2.91 -11.78
C THR A 930 18.62 -2.16 -11.49
N SER A 931 18.72 -0.89 -11.90
CA SER A 931 19.87 -0.03 -11.57
C SER A 931 20.00 0.22 -10.07
N LEU A 932 18.87 0.50 -9.40
CA LEU A 932 18.82 0.65 -7.95
C LEU A 932 19.25 -0.63 -7.23
N ALA A 933 18.78 -1.79 -7.69
CA ALA A 933 19.16 -3.09 -7.13
C ALA A 933 20.67 -3.33 -7.23
N MET A 934 21.35 -2.89 -8.31
CA MET A 934 22.82 -3.01 -8.41
C MET A 934 23.57 -2.21 -7.35
N GLY A 935 23.08 -1.03 -6.97
CA GLY A 935 23.68 -0.22 -5.89
C GLY A 935 23.36 -0.77 -4.51
N VAL A 936 22.10 -1.15 -4.28
CA VAL A 936 21.63 -1.73 -3.01
C VAL A 936 22.32 -3.07 -2.73
N PHE A 937 22.54 -3.89 -3.76
CA PHE A 937 23.29 -5.14 -3.65
C PHE A 937 24.70 -4.92 -3.11
N GLU A 938 25.47 -3.99 -3.67
CA GLU A 938 26.84 -3.70 -3.20
C GLU A 938 26.84 -3.23 -1.74
N GLY A 939 25.93 -2.31 -1.40
CA GLY A 939 25.80 -1.83 -0.03
C GLY A 939 25.34 -2.92 0.95
N HIS A 940 24.47 -3.82 0.52
CA HIS A 940 24.02 -4.96 1.32
C HIS A 940 25.16 -5.97 1.54
N MET A 941 25.86 -6.36 0.48
CA MET A 941 26.99 -7.28 0.52
C MET A 941 28.13 -6.76 1.39
N ALA A 942 28.44 -5.45 1.34
CA ALA A 942 29.44 -4.84 2.22
C ALA A 942 29.07 -5.01 3.71
N LYS A 943 27.79 -4.90 4.06
CA LYS A 943 27.31 -5.14 5.43
C LYS A 943 27.38 -6.63 5.82
N MET A 944 27.12 -7.55 4.88
CA MET A 944 27.25 -8.99 5.12
C MET A 944 28.71 -9.37 5.37
N ALA A 945 29.64 -8.78 4.61
CA ALA A 945 31.08 -9.02 4.71
C ALA A 945 31.60 -8.80 6.14
N GLU A 946 31.13 -7.77 6.85
CA GLU A 946 31.54 -7.52 8.24
C GLU A 946 31.23 -8.67 9.20
N GLY A 947 30.10 -9.37 9.00
CA GLY A 947 29.76 -10.56 9.78
C GLY A 947 30.70 -11.73 9.47
N PHE A 948 30.97 -11.98 8.20
CA PHE A 948 31.87 -13.06 7.76
C PHE A 948 33.32 -12.81 8.15
N LYS A 949 33.79 -11.56 8.10
CA LYS A 949 35.09 -11.14 8.64
C LYS A 949 35.22 -11.54 10.12
N ALA A 950 34.19 -11.28 10.93
CA ALA A 950 34.21 -11.63 12.34
C ALA A 950 34.24 -13.16 12.55
N ILE A 951 33.47 -13.92 11.79
CA ILE A 951 33.46 -15.39 11.87
C ILE A 951 34.84 -15.96 11.50
N ARG A 952 35.36 -15.61 10.32
CA ARG A 952 36.65 -16.11 9.83
C ARG A 952 37.81 -15.68 10.74
N SER A 953 37.80 -14.45 11.23
CA SER A 953 38.80 -13.97 12.20
C SER A 953 38.78 -14.80 13.49
N ALA A 954 37.60 -15.17 13.97
CA ALA A 954 37.47 -15.97 15.19
C ALA A 954 37.92 -17.41 14.97
N GLU A 955 37.66 -17.99 13.81
CA GLU A 955 38.15 -19.31 13.43
C GLU A 955 39.68 -19.33 13.29
N LEU A 956 40.27 -18.28 12.70
CA LEU A 956 41.72 -18.10 12.60
C LEU A 956 42.37 -17.91 13.99
N GLU A 957 41.73 -17.14 14.88
CA GLU A 957 42.21 -16.96 16.26
C GLU A 957 42.14 -18.29 17.04
N LEU A 958 41.01 -19.00 16.99
CA LEU A 958 40.81 -20.27 17.69
C LEU A 958 41.71 -21.41 17.18
N SER A 959 42.14 -21.34 15.92
CA SER A 959 43.09 -22.30 15.34
C SER A 959 44.56 -21.88 15.55
N GLY A 960 44.84 -20.72 16.14
CA GLY A 960 46.19 -20.18 16.31
C GLY A 960 46.85 -19.75 15.00
N GLN A 961 46.08 -19.56 13.93
CA GLN A 961 46.58 -19.21 12.60
C GLN A 961 46.51 -17.71 12.32
N TYR A 962 45.85 -16.91 13.17
CA TYR A 962 45.69 -15.48 12.93
C TYR A 962 47.03 -14.73 12.93
N ARG A 963 47.33 -14.06 11.81
CA ARG A 963 48.48 -13.17 11.61
C ARG A 963 48.00 -11.78 11.23
N GLU A 964 48.21 -10.80 12.11
CA GLU A 964 47.69 -9.43 11.94
C GLU A 964 48.12 -8.78 10.62
N ALA A 965 49.42 -8.81 10.29
CA ALA A 965 49.95 -8.19 9.07
C ALA A 965 49.39 -8.77 7.76
N GLU A 966 48.97 -10.04 7.76
CA GLU A 966 48.43 -10.75 6.60
C GLU A 966 46.90 -10.60 6.52
N HIS A 967 46.21 -10.86 7.63
CA HIS A 967 44.75 -10.94 7.65
C HIS A 967 44.09 -9.57 7.72
N GLU A 968 44.68 -8.55 8.35
CA GLU A 968 44.11 -7.19 8.33
C GLU A 968 44.13 -6.61 6.91
N ALA A 969 45.21 -6.86 6.16
CA ALA A 969 45.29 -6.45 4.75
C ALA A 969 44.24 -7.17 3.90
N PHE A 970 44.07 -8.48 4.08
CA PHE A 970 43.02 -9.26 3.40
C PHE A 970 41.61 -8.74 3.73
N PHE A 971 41.28 -8.57 5.03
CA PHE A 971 39.94 -8.14 5.45
C PHE A 971 39.63 -6.67 5.14
N THR A 972 40.64 -5.83 4.90
CA THR A 972 40.45 -4.46 4.42
C THR A 972 39.78 -4.44 3.04
N TYR A 973 40.12 -5.38 2.16
CA TYR A 973 39.59 -5.49 0.79
C TYR A 973 38.69 -6.72 0.58
N PHE A 974 38.14 -7.26 1.67
CA PHE A 974 37.23 -8.40 1.60
C PHE A 974 35.81 -7.95 1.21
N THR A 975 35.36 -8.49 0.10
CA THR A 975 34.10 -8.21 -0.61
C THR A 975 33.33 -9.50 -0.88
N TRP A 976 32.15 -9.40 -1.48
CA TRP A 976 31.33 -10.56 -1.81
C TRP A 976 31.95 -11.51 -2.82
N GLU A 977 32.90 -11.04 -3.64
CA GLU A 977 33.63 -11.88 -4.60
C GLU A 977 34.49 -12.95 -3.91
N GLN A 978 34.79 -12.78 -2.61
CA GLN A 978 35.56 -13.73 -1.80
C GLN A 978 34.68 -14.54 -0.82
N PHE A 979 33.35 -14.44 -0.92
CA PHE A 979 32.44 -15.29 -0.14
C PHE A 979 32.51 -16.73 -0.62
N THR A 980 32.38 -17.66 0.32
CA THR A 980 32.09 -19.06 0.01
C THR A 980 30.64 -19.20 -0.45
N ASP A 981 30.32 -20.32 -1.11
CA ASP A 981 28.94 -20.61 -1.54
C ASP A 981 27.97 -20.59 -0.35
N GLU A 982 28.35 -21.16 0.80
CA GLU A 982 27.54 -21.13 2.03
C GLU A 982 27.29 -19.70 2.54
N GLU A 983 28.33 -18.85 2.59
CA GLU A 983 28.20 -17.44 2.99
C GLU A 983 27.32 -16.66 2.01
N PHE A 984 27.43 -16.95 0.71
CA PHE A 984 26.60 -16.33 -0.30
C PHE A 984 25.13 -16.74 -0.16
N LEU A 985 24.86 -18.03 0.04
CA LEU A 985 23.50 -18.57 0.26
C LEU A 985 22.87 -18.10 1.58
N LEU A 986 23.67 -17.62 2.54
CA LEU A 986 23.23 -16.96 3.77
C LEU A 986 22.90 -15.47 3.59
N CYS A 987 23.25 -14.86 2.47
CA CYS A 987 22.92 -13.48 2.17
C CYS A 987 21.46 -13.37 1.68
N PRO A 988 20.61 -12.55 2.34
CA PRO A 988 19.30 -12.22 1.82
C PRO A 988 19.36 -11.75 0.35
N PRO A 989 18.62 -12.37 -0.59
CA PRO A 989 18.66 -11.95 -1.98
C PRO A 989 18.13 -10.53 -2.15
N VAL A 990 18.79 -9.78 -3.04
CA VAL A 990 18.30 -8.49 -3.53
C VAL A 990 17.52 -8.73 -4.81
N VAL A 991 16.26 -8.30 -4.81
CA VAL A 991 15.29 -8.66 -5.83
C VAL A 991 14.74 -7.40 -6.51
N ALA A 992 14.90 -7.28 -7.82
CA ALA A 992 14.22 -6.27 -8.61
C ALA A 992 12.88 -6.83 -9.11
N VAL A 993 11.80 -6.06 -8.99
CA VAL A 993 10.46 -6.43 -9.46
C VAL A 993 9.94 -5.35 -10.41
N GLY A 994 9.17 -5.75 -11.43
CA GLY A 994 8.44 -4.82 -12.28
C GLY A 994 7.49 -5.53 -13.22
N GLY A 995 6.47 -4.80 -13.68
CA GLY A 995 5.60 -5.27 -14.76
C GLY A 995 6.30 -5.26 -16.10
N ASP A 996 5.63 -5.79 -17.12
CA ASP A 996 6.14 -5.82 -18.48
C ASP A 996 6.50 -4.43 -19.03
N GLY A 997 5.72 -3.39 -18.76
CA GLY A 997 6.08 -2.03 -19.21
C GLY A 997 7.37 -1.46 -18.63
N ALA A 998 7.70 -1.82 -17.39
CA ALA A 998 8.99 -1.43 -16.80
C ALA A 998 10.15 -2.19 -17.45
N MET A 999 9.96 -3.49 -17.71
CA MET A 999 11.07 -4.41 -18.01
C MET A 999 11.27 -4.67 -19.51
N TYR A 1000 10.21 -4.57 -20.31
CA TYR A 1000 10.23 -4.75 -21.77
C TYR A 1000 10.48 -3.43 -22.49
N ASP A 1001 10.01 -2.31 -21.94
CA ASP A 1001 10.02 -1.01 -22.62
C ASP A 1001 10.98 -0.03 -21.94
N ILE A 1002 10.49 0.82 -21.02
CA ILE A 1002 11.23 2.00 -20.55
C ILE A 1002 12.52 1.65 -19.79
N GLY A 1003 12.51 0.56 -19.01
CA GLY A 1003 13.64 0.11 -18.19
C GLY A 1003 14.47 -1.01 -18.84
N PHE A 1004 14.15 -1.41 -20.08
CA PHE A 1004 14.83 -2.52 -20.74
C PHE A 1004 16.34 -2.33 -20.85
N GLN A 1005 16.82 -1.11 -21.13
CA GLN A 1005 18.26 -0.82 -21.17
C GLN A 1005 18.94 -1.13 -19.83
N ASN A 1006 18.31 -0.76 -18.71
CA ASN A 1006 18.83 -1.02 -17.37
C ASN A 1006 18.80 -2.50 -17.03
N LEU A 1007 17.72 -3.20 -17.40
CA LEU A 1007 17.61 -4.65 -17.28
C LEU A 1007 18.71 -5.37 -18.07
N SER A 1008 18.90 -5.00 -19.34
CA SER A 1008 19.98 -5.51 -20.19
C SER A 1008 21.36 -5.27 -19.58
N ARG A 1009 21.59 -4.11 -18.96
CA ARG A 1009 22.86 -3.81 -18.28
C ARG A 1009 23.08 -4.68 -17.05
N LEU A 1010 22.03 -4.88 -16.25
CA LEU A 1010 22.06 -5.74 -15.06
C LEU A 1010 22.34 -7.20 -15.42
N MET A 1011 21.70 -7.74 -16.46
CA MET A 1011 21.96 -9.09 -16.95
C MET A 1011 23.43 -9.30 -17.34
N MET A 1012 24.12 -8.23 -17.78
CA MET A 1012 25.55 -8.22 -18.09
C MET A 1012 26.47 -7.77 -16.97
N SER A 1013 25.93 -7.49 -15.78
CA SER A 1013 26.75 -7.03 -14.66
C SER A 1013 27.52 -8.16 -13.97
N GLY A 1014 27.08 -9.42 -14.13
CA GLY A 1014 27.57 -10.56 -13.35
C GLY A 1014 27.09 -10.57 -11.89
N LYS A 1015 26.42 -9.51 -11.43
CA LYS A 1015 25.93 -9.40 -10.06
C LYS A 1015 24.77 -10.39 -9.83
N PRO A 1016 24.79 -11.18 -8.75
CA PRO A 1016 23.78 -12.19 -8.47
C PRO A 1016 22.44 -11.63 -7.98
N ILE A 1017 21.90 -10.66 -8.71
CA ILE A 1017 20.61 -10.01 -8.46
C ILE A 1017 19.51 -10.78 -9.18
N LYS A 1018 18.36 -10.86 -8.51
CA LYS A 1018 17.20 -11.61 -8.98
C LYS A 1018 16.18 -10.63 -9.53
N VAL A 1019 15.65 -10.89 -10.73
CA VAL A 1019 14.68 -10.00 -11.39
C VAL A 1019 13.39 -10.78 -11.63
N LEU A 1020 12.27 -10.30 -11.08
CA LEU A 1020 10.95 -10.81 -11.40
C LEU A 1020 10.23 -9.83 -12.33
N VAL A 1021 9.78 -10.38 -13.46
CA VAL A 1021 8.91 -9.68 -14.40
C VAL A 1021 7.54 -10.33 -14.34
N VAL A 1022 6.55 -9.57 -13.87
CA VAL A 1022 5.14 -9.98 -13.92
C VAL A 1022 4.55 -9.48 -15.23
N ASP A 1023 4.51 -10.38 -16.21
CA ASP A 1023 4.13 -10.08 -17.60
C ASP A 1023 2.61 -10.13 -17.74
N THR A 1024 1.99 -8.93 -17.70
CA THR A 1024 0.56 -8.74 -17.94
C THR A 1024 0.23 -8.43 -19.40
N GLN A 1025 1.24 -8.33 -20.27
CA GLN A 1025 1.08 -8.04 -21.71
C GLN A 1025 0.43 -6.69 -22.05
N VAL A 1026 0.32 -5.80 -21.07
CA VAL A 1026 -0.20 -4.42 -21.16
C VAL A 1026 0.40 -3.60 -20.03
N TYR A 1027 0.37 -2.27 -20.16
CA TYR A 1027 0.62 -1.42 -19.00
C TYR A 1027 -0.63 -1.41 -18.14
N SER A 1028 -0.72 -2.41 -17.25
CA SER A 1028 -1.87 -2.60 -16.39
C SER A 1028 -2.19 -1.29 -15.65
N ASN A 1029 -1.29 -0.77 -14.80
CA ASN A 1029 -1.57 0.37 -13.92
C ASN A 1029 -2.19 1.60 -14.61
N THR A 1030 -1.70 1.97 -15.80
CA THR A 1030 -2.09 3.20 -16.51
C THR A 1030 -3.33 3.03 -17.40
N GLY A 1031 -4.09 1.95 -17.21
CA GLY A 1031 -5.36 1.70 -17.90
C GLY A 1031 -5.23 0.84 -19.16
N GLY A 1032 -4.26 -0.08 -19.18
CA GLY A 1032 -4.13 -1.07 -20.25
C GLY A 1032 -3.54 -0.48 -21.53
N GLN A 1033 -2.47 0.32 -21.43
CA GLN A 1033 -1.77 0.85 -22.61
C GLN A 1033 -0.98 -0.26 -23.33
N ALA A 1034 -0.80 -0.10 -24.64
CA ALA A 1034 -0.02 -1.02 -25.45
C ALA A 1034 1.40 -1.20 -24.89
N CYS A 1035 1.83 -2.46 -24.76
CA CYS A 1035 3.17 -2.84 -24.34
C CYS A 1035 3.82 -3.72 -25.42
N THR A 1036 5.14 -3.69 -25.56
CA THR A 1036 5.81 -4.56 -26.55
C THR A 1036 5.74 -6.05 -26.20
N SER A 1037 5.39 -6.41 -24.97
CA SER A 1037 5.06 -7.77 -24.53
C SER A 1037 3.73 -8.30 -25.10
N GLY A 1038 2.86 -7.42 -25.63
CA GLY A 1038 1.55 -7.78 -26.20
C GLY A 1038 1.62 -8.39 -27.60
N PHE A 1039 0.53 -9.03 -28.03
CA PHE A 1039 0.42 -9.70 -29.32
C PHE A 1039 -0.03 -8.79 -30.46
N ILE A 1040 0.26 -9.19 -31.71
CA ILE A 1040 -0.32 -8.57 -32.90
C ILE A 1040 -1.85 -8.73 -32.85
N GLY A 1041 -2.57 -7.65 -33.16
CA GLY A 1041 -4.03 -7.61 -33.15
C GLY A 1041 -4.64 -7.34 -31.76
N GLN A 1042 -3.83 -7.34 -30.70
CA GLN A 1042 -4.31 -7.00 -29.35
C GLN A 1042 -4.88 -5.58 -29.34
N VAL A 1043 -6.04 -5.42 -28.70
CA VAL A 1043 -6.70 -4.14 -28.49
C VAL A 1043 -6.31 -3.62 -27.12
N SER A 1044 -5.75 -2.43 -27.08
CA SER A 1044 -5.30 -1.77 -25.85
C SER A 1044 -5.37 -0.25 -26.06
N ASP A 1045 -5.20 0.53 -25.00
CA ASP A 1045 -5.00 1.97 -25.17
C ASP A 1045 -3.74 2.23 -26.04
N MET A 1046 -3.79 3.26 -26.89
CA MET A 1046 -2.85 3.53 -28.00
C MET A 1046 -2.81 2.50 -29.14
N ALA A 1047 -3.54 1.39 -29.05
CA ALA A 1047 -3.65 0.39 -30.12
C ALA A 1047 -5.11 -0.07 -30.31
N GLN A 1048 -6.00 0.90 -30.52
CA GLN A 1048 -7.43 0.65 -30.70
C GLN A 1048 -7.74 -0.05 -32.04
N PHE A 1049 -8.82 -0.82 -32.07
CA PHE A 1049 -9.34 -1.36 -33.32
C PHE A 1049 -10.21 -0.32 -34.04
N GLY A 1050 -9.84 0.04 -35.27
CA GLY A 1050 -10.52 1.04 -36.07
C GLY A 1050 -10.56 0.70 -37.56
N LYS A 1051 -10.96 1.68 -38.38
CA LYS A 1051 -11.01 1.49 -39.84
C LYS A 1051 -9.61 1.32 -40.44
N VAL A 1052 -8.64 2.10 -39.96
CA VAL A 1052 -7.25 2.12 -40.44
C VAL A 1052 -6.35 1.18 -39.64
N GLN A 1053 -6.32 1.31 -38.32
CA GLN A 1053 -5.50 0.48 -37.44
C GLN A 1053 -6.31 -0.72 -36.93
N LYS A 1054 -5.70 -1.91 -36.90
CA LYS A 1054 -6.36 -3.17 -36.52
C LYS A 1054 -5.74 -3.73 -35.23
N GLY A 1055 -5.69 -2.89 -34.18
CA GLY A 1055 -4.97 -3.23 -32.95
C GLY A 1055 -3.45 -3.07 -33.08
N LYS A 1056 -2.70 -3.61 -32.12
CA LYS A 1056 -1.23 -3.61 -32.12
C LYS A 1056 -0.67 -4.28 -33.38
N GLN A 1057 0.31 -3.66 -34.03
CA GLN A 1057 0.93 -4.18 -35.27
C GLN A 1057 2.33 -4.76 -35.03
N GLU A 1058 3.00 -4.32 -33.97
CA GLU A 1058 4.34 -4.76 -33.63
C GLU A 1058 4.32 -6.21 -33.15
N VAL A 1059 5.34 -6.98 -33.52
CA VAL A 1059 5.55 -8.33 -32.98
C VAL A 1059 5.84 -8.24 -31.48
N ARG A 1060 5.49 -9.30 -30.74
CA ARG A 1060 5.84 -9.43 -29.33
C ARG A 1060 7.35 -9.44 -29.16
N LYS A 1061 7.84 -8.72 -28.16
CA LYS A 1061 9.22 -8.78 -27.71
C LYS A 1061 9.40 -9.97 -26.76
N GLU A 1062 10.20 -10.95 -27.15
CA GLU A 1062 10.43 -12.17 -26.35
C GLU A 1062 11.56 -11.98 -25.32
N ILE A 1063 11.25 -11.43 -24.14
CA ILE A 1063 12.29 -11.07 -23.15
C ILE A 1063 13.10 -12.27 -22.66
N GLY A 1064 12.48 -13.45 -22.53
CA GLY A 1064 13.19 -14.66 -22.10
C GLY A 1064 14.28 -15.09 -23.10
N LEU A 1065 14.00 -14.98 -24.40
CA LEU A 1065 14.99 -15.26 -25.46
C LEU A 1065 16.08 -14.20 -25.52
N ILE A 1066 15.72 -12.92 -25.31
CA ILE A 1066 16.70 -11.83 -25.22
C ILE A 1066 17.62 -12.03 -24.01
N ALA A 1067 17.07 -12.42 -22.86
CA ALA A 1067 17.82 -12.72 -21.65
C ALA A 1067 18.80 -13.88 -21.86
N MET A 1068 18.36 -14.96 -22.53
CA MET A 1068 19.23 -16.06 -22.93
C MET A 1068 20.38 -15.58 -23.84
N ALA A 1069 20.15 -14.60 -24.71
CA ALA A 1069 21.19 -14.09 -25.61
C ALA A 1069 22.36 -13.41 -24.87
N HIS A 1070 22.18 -13.02 -23.60
CA HIS A 1070 23.27 -12.57 -22.72
C HIS A 1070 24.18 -13.72 -22.26
N ARG A 1071 23.76 -14.98 -22.40
CA ARG A 1071 24.50 -16.23 -22.12
C ARG A 1071 24.87 -16.48 -20.66
N THR A 1072 25.02 -15.45 -19.84
CA THR A 1072 25.46 -15.54 -18.44
C THR A 1072 24.32 -15.50 -17.43
N THR A 1073 23.11 -15.19 -17.87
CA THR A 1073 21.92 -14.99 -17.02
C THR A 1073 21.13 -16.29 -16.93
N TYR A 1074 20.74 -16.68 -15.72
CA TYR A 1074 19.73 -17.73 -15.53
C TYR A 1074 18.36 -17.18 -15.94
N VAL A 1075 17.58 -17.93 -16.72
CA VAL A 1075 16.25 -17.51 -17.17
C VAL A 1075 15.22 -18.57 -16.81
N LEU A 1076 14.10 -18.14 -16.25
CA LEU A 1076 12.89 -18.94 -16.09
C LEU A 1076 11.75 -18.23 -16.82
N GLN A 1077 11.01 -18.96 -17.63
CA GLN A 1077 9.72 -18.54 -18.14
C GLN A 1077 8.64 -19.50 -17.62
N SER A 1078 7.72 -19.01 -16.77
CA SER A 1078 6.73 -19.86 -16.08
C SER A 1078 5.38 -19.16 -15.88
N THR A 1079 4.37 -19.90 -15.41
CA THR A 1079 3.03 -19.39 -15.08
C THR A 1079 2.45 -20.09 -13.85
N ILE A 1080 1.48 -19.46 -13.17
CA ILE A 1080 0.86 -20.00 -11.95
C ILE A 1080 0.14 -21.34 -12.15
N ALA A 1081 -0.16 -21.73 -13.39
CA ALA A 1081 -0.76 -23.02 -13.70
C ALA A 1081 0.22 -24.19 -13.54
N HIS A 1082 1.52 -23.92 -13.50
CA HIS A 1082 2.59 -24.91 -13.33
C HIS A 1082 3.46 -24.53 -12.12
N ALA A 1083 2.84 -24.50 -10.93
CA ALA A 1083 3.47 -24.05 -9.69
C ALA A 1083 4.77 -24.80 -9.36
N ASN A 1084 4.83 -26.12 -9.59
CA ASN A 1084 6.06 -26.90 -9.35
C ASN A 1084 7.21 -26.48 -10.28
N HIS A 1085 6.96 -26.31 -11.58
CA HIS A 1085 7.96 -25.77 -12.52
C HIS A 1085 8.42 -24.37 -12.10
N MET A 1086 7.49 -23.54 -11.60
CA MET A 1086 7.81 -22.20 -11.10
C MET A 1086 8.69 -22.22 -9.84
N ILE A 1087 8.30 -22.97 -8.80
CA ILE A 1087 9.03 -23.03 -7.53
C ILE A 1087 10.41 -23.66 -7.72
N GLU A 1088 10.51 -24.76 -8.49
CA GLU A 1088 11.79 -25.37 -8.84
C GLU A 1088 12.68 -24.37 -9.59
N GLY A 1089 12.09 -23.64 -10.55
CA GLY A 1089 12.78 -22.59 -11.29
C GLY A 1089 13.26 -21.43 -10.41
N PHE A 1090 12.49 -21.05 -9.40
CA PHE A 1090 12.88 -20.05 -8.40
C PHE A 1090 14.06 -20.55 -7.56
N ILE A 1091 14.01 -21.79 -7.07
CA ILE A 1091 15.10 -22.39 -6.28
C ILE A 1091 16.40 -22.36 -7.09
N GLN A 1092 16.39 -22.87 -8.33
CA GLN A 1092 17.56 -22.87 -9.20
C GLN A 1092 18.09 -21.44 -9.45
N GLY A 1093 17.20 -20.48 -9.75
CA GLY A 1093 17.60 -19.10 -9.99
C GLY A 1093 18.11 -18.37 -8.74
N LEU A 1094 17.57 -18.67 -7.56
CA LEU A 1094 18.00 -18.12 -6.27
C LEU A 1094 19.40 -18.64 -5.90
N MET A 1095 19.70 -19.90 -6.17
CA MET A 1095 21.01 -20.50 -5.93
C MET A 1095 22.07 -20.10 -6.96
N ALA A 1096 21.67 -19.56 -8.12
CA ALA A 1096 22.61 -19.18 -9.16
C ALA A 1096 23.51 -17.99 -8.70
N PRO A 1097 24.85 -18.08 -8.77
CA PRO A 1097 25.77 -17.01 -8.36
C PRO A 1097 25.93 -15.94 -9.46
N ARG A 1098 24.84 -15.63 -10.15
CA ARG A 1098 24.76 -14.80 -11.37
C ARG A 1098 23.38 -14.12 -11.43
N PRO A 1099 23.19 -13.13 -12.33
CA PRO A 1099 21.87 -12.56 -12.56
C PRO A 1099 20.85 -13.65 -12.92
N ALA A 1100 19.64 -13.55 -12.37
CA ALA A 1100 18.53 -14.43 -12.68
C ALA A 1100 17.33 -13.60 -13.12
N LEU A 1101 16.72 -13.95 -14.25
CA LEU A 1101 15.48 -13.35 -14.75
C LEU A 1101 14.35 -14.38 -14.69
N PHE A 1102 13.29 -14.04 -13.96
CA PHE A 1102 12.05 -14.79 -13.92
C PHE A 1102 11.00 -14.00 -14.71
N ASN A 1103 10.66 -14.46 -15.91
CA ASN A 1103 9.58 -13.92 -16.73
C ASN A 1103 8.31 -14.74 -16.48
N LEU A 1104 7.28 -14.12 -15.90
CA LEU A 1104 6.16 -14.85 -15.32
C LEU A 1104 4.86 -14.31 -15.90
N TYR A 1105 4.10 -15.14 -16.61
CA TYR A 1105 2.80 -14.74 -17.14
C TYR A 1105 1.82 -14.51 -15.99
N THR A 1106 1.22 -13.34 -15.96
CA THR A 1106 0.23 -12.94 -14.96
C THR A 1106 -0.97 -12.31 -15.64
N SER A 1107 -2.15 -12.88 -15.42
CA SER A 1107 -3.37 -12.30 -15.98
C SER A 1107 -3.75 -10.98 -15.26
N CYS A 1108 -4.39 -10.07 -15.99
CA CYS A 1108 -4.95 -8.84 -15.46
C CYS A 1108 -6.44 -8.80 -15.71
N GLN A 1109 -7.25 -9.03 -14.67
CA GLN A 1109 -8.71 -9.11 -14.77
C GLN A 1109 -9.35 -7.97 -15.57
N PRO A 1110 -9.15 -6.68 -15.19
CA PRO A 1110 -9.81 -5.57 -15.87
C PRO A 1110 -9.33 -5.35 -17.30
N GLU A 1111 -8.03 -5.53 -17.57
CA GLU A 1111 -7.45 -5.20 -18.88
C GLU A 1111 -7.56 -6.35 -19.90
N HIS A 1112 -7.63 -7.59 -19.42
CA HIS A 1112 -7.88 -8.77 -20.26
C HIS A 1112 -9.37 -9.09 -20.41
N GLY A 1113 -10.24 -8.46 -19.61
CA GLY A 1113 -11.70 -8.69 -19.66
C GLY A 1113 -12.09 -10.10 -19.19
N ILE A 1114 -11.49 -10.57 -18.09
CA ILE A 1114 -11.72 -11.90 -17.54
C ILE A 1114 -12.31 -11.81 -16.11
N GLY A 1115 -12.97 -12.88 -15.66
CA GLY A 1115 -13.53 -12.99 -14.32
C GLY A 1115 -12.48 -12.96 -13.20
N ASP A 1116 -12.91 -12.60 -11.98
CA ASP A 1116 -12.03 -12.48 -10.81
C ASP A 1116 -11.48 -13.85 -10.32
N ASP A 1117 -12.12 -14.94 -10.71
CA ASP A 1117 -11.78 -16.34 -10.41
C ASP A 1117 -10.97 -17.03 -11.53
N MET A 1118 -10.62 -16.30 -12.60
CA MET A 1118 -10.12 -16.90 -13.84
C MET A 1118 -8.59 -16.91 -13.98
N GLY A 1119 -7.83 -16.43 -12.99
CA GLY A 1119 -6.38 -16.23 -13.11
C GLY A 1119 -5.61 -17.49 -13.51
N HIS A 1120 -5.76 -18.56 -12.72
CA HIS A 1120 -5.15 -19.86 -12.95
C HIS A 1120 -5.60 -20.49 -14.27
N HIS A 1121 -6.91 -20.41 -14.57
CA HIS A 1121 -7.45 -20.93 -15.82
C HIS A 1121 -6.83 -20.26 -17.04
N GLN A 1122 -6.71 -18.93 -17.03
CA GLN A 1122 -6.09 -18.18 -18.13
C GLN A 1122 -4.60 -18.48 -18.27
N ALA A 1123 -3.89 -18.64 -17.14
CA ALA A 1123 -2.50 -19.07 -17.17
C ALA A 1123 -2.32 -20.46 -17.80
N LYS A 1124 -3.24 -21.41 -17.52
CA LYS A 1124 -3.27 -22.73 -18.14
C LYS A 1124 -3.52 -22.64 -19.65
N LEU A 1125 -4.52 -21.87 -20.07
CA LEU A 1125 -4.82 -21.67 -21.49
C LEU A 1125 -3.66 -21.01 -22.25
N ALA A 1126 -2.94 -20.08 -21.63
CA ALA A 1126 -1.77 -19.44 -22.25
C ALA A 1126 -0.66 -20.47 -22.58
N VAL A 1127 -0.47 -21.48 -21.72
CA VAL A 1127 0.48 -22.57 -21.94
C VAL A 1127 -0.05 -23.56 -22.98
N GLU A 1128 -1.28 -24.05 -22.81
CA GLU A 1128 -1.89 -25.06 -23.71
C GLU A 1128 -2.04 -24.55 -25.16
N SER A 1129 -2.32 -23.26 -25.33
CA SER A 1129 -2.38 -22.59 -26.65
C SER A 1129 -1.00 -22.26 -27.24
N ARG A 1130 0.07 -22.45 -26.47
CA ARG A 1130 1.45 -22.07 -26.80
C ARG A 1130 1.66 -20.57 -26.96
N ALA A 1131 0.73 -19.74 -26.48
CA ALA A 1131 0.92 -18.29 -26.42
C ALA A 1131 2.05 -17.91 -25.44
N TYR A 1132 2.27 -18.73 -24.41
CA TYR A 1132 3.33 -18.52 -23.42
C TYR A 1132 4.04 -19.85 -23.11
N PRO A 1133 5.09 -20.22 -23.88
CA PRO A 1133 5.81 -21.48 -23.65
C PRO A 1133 6.63 -21.42 -22.35
N LEU A 1134 6.71 -22.55 -21.65
CA LEU A 1134 7.52 -22.69 -20.44
C LEU A 1134 8.94 -23.15 -20.80
N PHE A 1135 9.95 -22.58 -20.15
CA PHE A 1135 11.32 -23.05 -20.28
C PHE A 1135 12.22 -22.54 -19.15
N ARG A 1136 13.36 -23.20 -18.99
CA ARG A 1136 14.50 -22.74 -18.18
C ARG A 1136 15.74 -22.65 -19.05
N TYR A 1137 16.57 -21.66 -18.78
CA TYR A 1137 17.92 -21.55 -19.34
C TYR A 1137 18.91 -21.40 -18.20
N ASN A 1138 19.76 -22.42 -18.01
CA ASN A 1138 20.78 -22.44 -16.97
C ASN A 1138 22.19 -22.49 -17.60
N PRO A 1139 22.93 -21.36 -17.57
CA PRO A 1139 24.31 -21.30 -18.05
C PRO A 1139 25.29 -22.28 -17.40
N ASP A 1140 24.96 -22.83 -16.22
CA ASP A 1140 25.82 -23.75 -15.49
C ASP A 1140 25.73 -25.19 -16.00
N LYS A 1141 24.70 -25.52 -16.80
CA LYS A 1141 24.53 -26.88 -17.38
C LYS A 1141 25.44 -27.14 -18.58
N GLY A 1142 25.95 -26.11 -19.27
CA GLY A 1142 26.83 -26.32 -20.44
C GLY A 1142 27.33 -25.03 -21.11
N LYS A 1143 27.89 -25.18 -22.32
CA LYS A 1143 28.44 -24.07 -23.11
C LYS A 1143 27.61 -23.75 -24.34
N THR A 1144 26.83 -24.71 -24.82
CA THR A 1144 25.94 -24.54 -25.95
C THR A 1144 24.52 -24.19 -25.47
N PRO A 1145 23.73 -23.43 -26.25
CA PRO A 1145 22.33 -23.19 -25.90
C PRO A 1145 21.55 -24.48 -25.64
N GLN A 1146 21.81 -25.55 -26.39
CA GLN A 1146 21.13 -26.84 -26.24
C GLN A 1146 21.37 -27.49 -24.87
N GLU A 1147 22.59 -27.40 -24.31
CA GLU A 1147 22.89 -27.96 -22.99
C GLU A 1147 22.28 -27.13 -21.85
N CYS A 1148 22.17 -25.81 -22.07
CA CYS A 1148 21.66 -24.88 -21.08
C CYS A 1148 20.13 -24.80 -21.06
N PHE A 1149 19.46 -25.18 -22.16
CA PHE A 1149 18.03 -24.99 -22.35
C PHE A 1149 17.25 -26.23 -21.92
N ASP A 1150 16.16 -26.00 -21.20
CA ASP A 1150 15.29 -27.03 -20.64
C ASP A 1150 13.84 -26.64 -20.93
N LEU A 1151 13.13 -27.53 -21.62
CA LEU A 1151 11.74 -27.36 -22.05
C LEU A 1151 10.76 -28.16 -21.18
N ASP A 1152 11.25 -28.82 -20.11
CA ASP A 1152 10.38 -29.55 -19.19
C ASP A 1152 9.55 -28.54 -18.38
N GLY A 1153 8.23 -28.58 -18.57
CA GLY A 1153 7.25 -27.68 -17.96
C GLY A 1153 5.81 -28.05 -18.27
#